data_AF-A0A8S9WFI1-F1
#
_entry.id   AF-A0A8S9WFI1-F1
#
_cell.length_a   1.000
_cell.length_b   1.000
_cell.length_c   1.000
_cell.angle_alpha   90.00
_cell.angle_beta   90.00
_cell.angle_gamma   90.00
#
_symmetry.space_group_name_H-M   'P 1'
#
loop_
_entity.id
_entity.type
_entity.pdbx_description
1 polymer ?
#
loop_
_entity_poly.entity_id
_entity_poly.type
_entity_poly.pdbx_seq_one_letter_code
_entity_poly.pdbx_strand_id
1 'polypeptide(L)'
;MTITNDIKISIYQIHQCIFKPITFTEFIEHSDKKSKLKLILKLSFFSFIISIVIVGIIRAILLFSFGYPFDWFEILFYTLYGIALGTACGIALRIALGIALGIALGIAGGIAPGSVYGIAYGIAYGIVLGIASGTAYGIAPGSAYRTALGIGRGIVLGIVLGIALGIALGIARGIAGGIALGIAFLFSYFRLFYILPHMIQYLRVEIFGHEPFSLFRNSPIYWDEIILMPLPFLSNFLVTLTKANREEGLSEIEFVSSKRPTQRKAASSALAEITIEDLGRFKSIEEIADASGNVPFLSTFESYLSQEFGTAGRTIEDISTDAKSYLESSSNYNKLRTLNVLGRDVDKFKETLIATKGPVGYKFLPVAETWSQIIKAETNELTELKKDTYEEIQNPYIFGNPVIPDDKSRLFVGRRDIIRQIESDLANISQKPTLFLYGRRRVGKSSVLINLPRFLGKRYVSAYIDCQYPGTRESHASFCYTISKAMSNSLKDRGFSIEYPPLESFQKNPFIILGNWFDKIEKTLETENKLILIALDEYERLEESILKEDLSIEILDQLRNIIQHRNYFVVLITGSKELSELELNWSDYLISAKTLKLGYLSKEDARILITNPIDDFSLNYEGGENGEVVNKIIDVTSCQPYLVQALCFELVNYLNTQHRKEARMDDIDAAIEKVLTSAETYFYYIWNSECSEKGKELLKRLISNLPLKGDEEEINSLRRKEIIENVNGDFRFKVELMKKWIEKNN
;
A
#
# COMPACT_ATOMS: atom_id res chain seq x y z
N MET A 1 35.38 -45.65 -26.95
CA MET A 1 35.40 -44.49 -26.02
C MET A 1 34.17 -43.58 -26.14
N THR A 2 33.49 -43.52 -27.29
CA THR A 2 32.30 -42.69 -27.55
C THR A 2 31.02 -43.15 -26.82
N ILE A 3 30.73 -44.46 -26.79
CA ILE A 3 29.51 -45.01 -26.14
C ILE A 3 29.49 -44.71 -24.63
N THR A 4 30.64 -44.78 -23.96
CA THR A 4 30.75 -44.54 -22.51
C THR A 4 30.52 -43.07 -22.13
N ASN A 5 30.93 -42.14 -22.99
CA ASN A 5 30.65 -40.71 -22.81
C ASN A 5 29.19 -40.38 -23.10
N ASP A 6 28.59 -40.96 -24.14
CA ASP A 6 27.17 -40.76 -24.45
C ASP A 6 26.26 -41.28 -23.34
N ILE A 7 26.60 -42.41 -22.70
CA ILE A 7 25.88 -42.93 -21.54
C ILE A 7 26.03 -41.99 -20.34
N LYS A 8 27.24 -41.49 -20.03
CA LYS A 8 27.46 -40.53 -18.94
C LYS A 8 26.68 -39.24 -19.14
N ILE A 9 26.69 -38.69 -20.36
CA ILE A 9 25.94 -37.49 -20.71
C ILE A 9 24.44 -37.73 -20.58
N SER A 10 23.94 -38.89 -21.03
CA SER A 10 22.53 -39.24 -20.90
C SER A 10 22.10 -39.46 -19.45
N ILE A 11 22.92 -40.09 -18.61
CA ILE A 11 22.67 -40.22 -17.16
C ILE A 11 22.66 -38.85 -16.49
N TYR A 12 23.59 -37.95 -16.85
CA TYR A 12 23.63 -36.58 -16.35
C TYR A 12 22.38 -35.78 -16.74
N GLN A 13 21.92 -35.90 -17.99
CA GLN A 13 20.69 -35.25 -18.47
C GLN A 13 19.43 -35.77 -17.76
N ILE A 14 19.39 -37.07 -17.45
CA ILE A 14 18.31 -37.67 -16.66
C ILE A 14 18.33 -37.14 -15.23
N HIS A 15 19.51 -37.08 -14.61
CA HIS A 15 19.68 -36.51 -13.28
C HIS A 15 19.20 -35.05 -13.25
N GLN A 16 19.60 -34.24 -14.23
CA GLN A 16 19.16 -32.85 -14.36
C GLN A 16 17.63 -32.76 -14.56
N CYS A 17 17.04 -33.60 -15.41
CA CYS A 17 15.59 -33.60 -15.61
C CYS A 17 14.79 -33.96 -14.34
N ILE A 18 15.31 -34.87 -13.49
CA ILE A 18 14.60 -35.39 -12.32
C ILE A 18 14.82 -34.52 -11.08
N PHE A 19 16.05 -34.04 -10.87
CA PHE A 19 16.45 -33.34 -9.64
C PHE A 19 16.75 -31.86 -9.87
N LYS A 20 17.04 -31.42 -11.10
CA LYS A 20 17.33 -30.01 -11.41
C LYS A 20 16.51 -29.47 -12.59
N PRO A 21 15.18 -29.57 -12.54
CA PRO A 21 14.31 -29.24 -13.66
C PRO A 21 14.30 -27.75 -14.05
N ILE A 22 14.69 -26.82 -13.16
CA ILE A 22 14.79 -25.40 -13.49
C ILE A 22 16.02 -25.19 -14.37
N THR A 23 17.19 -25.65 -13.91
CA THR A 23 18.44 -25.64 -14.69
C THR A 23 18.27 -26.38 -16.02
N PHE A 24 17.51 -27.49 -16.01
CA PHE A 24 17.22 -28.26 -17.22
C PHE A 24 16.27 -27.52 -18.19
N THR A 25 15.28 -26.78 -17.69
CA THR A 25 14.39 -25.96 -18.51
C THR A 25 15.17 -24.81 -19.17
N GLU A 26 16.03 -24.11 -18.43
CA GLU A 26 16.92 -23.07 -18.98
C GLU A 26 17.82 -23.64 -20.10
N PHE A 27 18.41 -24.82 -19.87
CA PHE A 27 19.21 -25.53 -20.88
C PHE A 27 18.39 -25.90 -22.14
N ILE A 28 17.14 -26.34 -21.95
CA ILE A 28 16.24 -26.67 -23.06
C ILE A 28 15.83 -25.41 -23.82
N GLU A 29 15.53 -24.30 -23.15
CA GLU A 29 15.10 -23.05 -23.79
C GLU A 29 16.16 -22.54 -24.78
N HIS A 30 17.44 -22.70 -24.44
CA HIS A 30 18.58 -22.31 -25.28
C HIS A 30 19.02 -23.37 -26.31
N SER A 31 18.33 -24.51 -26.41
CA SER A 31 18.68 -25.62 -27.32
C SER A 31 17.85 -25.64 -28.61
N ASP A 32 18.45 -26.09 -29.73
CA ASP A 32 17.75 -26.27 -31.02
C ASP A 32 16.66 -27.38 -30.97
N LYS A 33 15.61 -27.23 -31.79
CA LYS A 33 14.43 -28.11 -31.90
C LYS A 33 14.79 -29.58 -32.12
N LYS A 34 15.86 -29.86 -32.90
CA LYS A 34 16.35 -31.23 -33.13
C LYS A 34 16.98 -31.86 -31.89
N SER A 35 17.71 -31.07 -31.11
CA SER A 35 18.31 -31.48 -29.84
C SER A 35 17.25 -31.74 -28.77
N LYS A 36 16.19 -30.91 -28.71
CA LYS A 36 15.04 -31.12 -27.81
C LYS A 36 14.34 -32.46 -28.09
N LEU A 37 14.06 -32.78 -29.36
CA LEU A 37 13.40 -34.02 -29.74
C LEU A 37 14.23 -35.27 -29.38
N LYS A 38 15.56 -35.23 -29.63
CA LYS A 38 16.49 -36.32 -29.29
C LYS A 38 16.57 -36.55 -27.77
N LEU A 39 16.50 -35.47 -27.00
CA LEU A 39 16.51 -35.51 -25.53
C LEU A 39 15.22 -36.11 -24.97
N ILE A 40 14.06 -35.71 -25.49
CA ILE A 40 12.74 -36.25 -25.10
C ILE A 40 12.68 -37.76 -25.34
N LEU A 41 13.09 -38.22 -26.53
CA LEU A 41 13.11 -39.66 -26.86
C LEU A 41 14.03 -40.46 -25.93
N LYS A 42 15.20 -39.91 -25.57
CA LYS A 42 16.15 -40.54 -24.64
C LYS A 42 15.61 -40.62 -23.21
N LEU A 43 15.00 -39.55 -22.71
CA LEU A 43 14.43 -39.49 -21.36
C LEU A 43 13.27 -40.47 -21.19
N SER A 44 12.39 -40.58 -22.19
CA SER A 44 11.28 -41.54 -22.19
C SER A 44 11.77 -42.99 -22.14
N PHE A 45 12.83 -43.31 -22.88
CA PHE A 45 13.43 -44.66 -22.89
C PHE A 45 14.10 -45.03 -21.56
N PHE A 46 14.78 -44.09 -20.90
CA PHE A 46 15.42 -44.37 -19.61
C PHE A 46 14.44 -44.40 -18.44
N SER A 47 13.43 -43.53 -18.44
CA SER A 47 12.34 -43.58 -17.45
C SER A 47 11.61 -44.93 -17.48
N PHE A 48 11.48 -45.53 -18.67
CA PHE A 48 10.94 -46.86 -18.87
C PHE A 48 11.81 -47.93 -18.19
N ILE A 49 13.14 -47.88 -18.36
CA ILE A 49 14.08 -48.85 -17.77
C ILE A 49 14.15 -48.72 -16.24
N ILE A 50 14.24 -47.51 -15.69
CA ILE A 50 14.37 -47.28 -14.25
C ILE A 50 13.10 -47.75 -13.51
N SER A 51 11.92 -47.52 -14.10
CA SER A 51 10.65 -47.96 -13.52
C SER A 51 10.57 -49.50 -13.41
N ILE A 52 11.04 -50.22 -14.44
CA ILE A 52 11.12 -51.69 -14.44
C ILE A 52 12.02 -52.20 -13.31
N VAL A 53 13.18 -51.57 -13.12
CA VAL A 53 14.18 -52.01 -12.12
C VAL A 53 13.68 -51.75 -10.69
N ILE A 54 13.14 -50.56 -10.41
CA ILE A 54 12.68 -50.20 -9.06
C ILE A 54 11.48 -51.05 -8.63
N VAL A 55 10.50 -51.24 -9.52
CA VAL A 55 9.32 -52.08 -9.24
C VAL A 55 9.72 -53.55 -9.04
N GLY A 56 10.68 -54.04 -9.82
CA GLY A 56 11.24 -55.38 -9.66
C GLY A 56 11.93 -55.59 -8.30
N ILE A 57 12.78 -54.64 -7.89
CA ILE A 57 13.54 -54.73 -6.62
C ILE A 57 12.61 -54.68 -5.40
N ILE A 58 11.66 -53.74 -5.36
CA ILE A 58 10.75 -53.59 -4.22
C ILE A 58 9.86 -54.84 -4.06
N ARG A 59 9.37 -55.39 -5.18
CA ARG A 59 8.55 -56.61 -5.16
C ARG A 59 9.35 -57.84 -4.74
N ALA A 60 10.62 -57.94 -5.15
CA ALA A 60 11.52 -59.00 -4.69
C ALA A 60 11.77 -58.93 -3.17
N ILE A 61 12.00 -57.73 -2.62
CA ILE A 61 12.20 -57.52 -1.18
C ILE A 61 10.94 -57.90 -0.39
N LEU A 62 9.75 -57.53 -0.88
CA LEU A 62 8.48 -57.85 -0.22
C LEU A 62 8.15 -59.35 -0.30
N LEU A 63 8.30 -60.00 -1.45
CA LEU A 63 8.02 -61.44 -1.59
C LEU A 63 9.01 -62.31 -0.79
N PHE A 64 10.27 -61.88 -0.71
CA PHE A 64 11.28 -62.52 0.13
C PHE A 64 10.95 -62.41 1.62
N SER A 65 10.42 -61.27 2.07
CA SER A 65 10.01 -61.04 3.47
C SER A 65 8.83 -61.93 3.92
N PHE A 66 8.09 -62.52 2.99
CA PHE A 66 6.94 -63.39 3.29
C PHE A 66 7.09 -64.85 2.78
N GLY A 67 8.29 -65.24 2.31
CA GLY A 67 8.62 -66.64 2.01
C GLY A 67 7.97 -67.26 0.76
N TYR A 68 7.62 -66.46 -0.26
CA TYR A 68 6.91 -66.96 -1.46
C TYR A 68 7.83 -67.29 -2.65
N PRO A 69 7.47 -68.29 -3.50
CA PRO A 69 8.23 -68.64 -4.70
C PRO A 69 8.08 -67.62 -5.85
N PHE A 70 9.12 -67.53 -6.68
CA PHE A 70 9.35 -66.48 -7.69
C PHE A 70 8.90 -66.92 -9.10
N ASP A 71 7.96 -66.20 -9.74
CA ASP A 71 7.49 -66.49 -11.11
C ASP A 71 7.67 -65.28 -12.05
N TRP A 72 8.44 -65.48 -13.13
CA TRP A 72 8.85 -64.44 -14.09
C TRP A 72 7.74 -64.03 -15.07
N PHE A 73 6.76 -64.90 -15.34
CA PHE A 73 5.79 -64.67 -16.41
C PHE A 73 4.69 -63.67 -16.02
N GLU A 74 4.24 -63.72 -14.75
CA GLU A 74 3.34 -62.71 -14.18
C GLU A 74 3.97 -61.31 -14.13
N ILE A 75 5.26 -61.24 -13.80
CA ILE A 75 6.00 -59.98 -13.67
C ILE A 75 6.03 -59.25 -15.02
N LEU A 76 6.30 -59.96 -16.12
CA LEU A 76 6.38 -59.37 -17.45
C LEU A 76 5.04 -58.74 -17.89
N PHE A 77 3.92 -59.43 -17.63
CA PHE A 77 2.59 -58.99 -18.04
C PHE A 77 2.10 -57.76 -17.27
N TYR A 78 2.20 -57.74 -15.93
CA TYR A 78 1.77 -56.59 -15.12
C TYR A 78 2.70 -55.38 -15.25
N THR A 79 3.99 -55.61 -15.51
CA THR A 79 4.97 -54.54 -15.74
C THR A 79 4.69 -53.83 -17.07
N LEU A 80 4.41 -54.56 -18.15
CA LEU A 80 3.98 -53.98 -19.44
C LEU A 80 2.68 -53.19 -19.32
N TYR A 81 1.70 -53.69 -18.56
CA TYR A 81 0.40 -53.04 -18.37
C TYR A 81 0.50 -51.76 -17.51
N GLY A 82 1.28 -51.79 -16.44
CA GLY A 82 1.54 -50.61 -15.58
C GLY A 82 2.30 -49.49 -16.30
N ILE A 83 3.16 -49.84 -17.25
CA ILE A 83 3.90 -48.87 -18.07
C ILE A 83 2.98 -48.17 -19.09
N ALA A 84 2.09 -48.91 -19.75
CA ALA A 84 1.15 -48.34 -20.72
C ALA A 84 0.21 -47.32 -20.07
N LEU A 85 -0.27 -47.61 -18.85
CA LEU A 85 -1.10 -46.69 -18.07
C LEU A 85 -0.29 -45.54 -17.45
N GLY A 86 0.90 -45.82 -16.91
CA GLY A 86 1.74 -44.81 -16.24
C GLY A 86 2.33 -43.76 -17.17
N THR A 87 2.67 -44.13 -18.41
CA THR A 87 3.20 -43.19 -19.42
C THR A 87 2.09 -42.34 -20.05
N ALA A 88 0.91 -42.91 -20.32
CA ALA A 88 -0.27 -42.17 -20.78
C ALA A 88 -0.81 -41.22 -19.69
N CYS A 89 -0.84 -41.65 -18.43
CA CYS A 89 -1.27 -40.82 -17.30
C CYS A 89 -0.22 -39.76 -16.93
N GLY A 90 1.08 -40.08 -16.93
CA GLY A 90 2.15 -39.15 -16.51
C GLY A 90 2.32 -37.93 -17.43
N ILE A 91 2.02 -38.07 -18.73
CA ILE A 91 2.05 -36.96 -19.69
C ILE A 91 0.79 -36.08 -19.56
N ALA A 92 -0.37 -36.66 -19.24
CA ALA A 92 -1.63 -35.94 -19.02
C ALA A 92 -1.72 -35.26 -17.63
N LEU A 93 -1.18 -35.87 -16.57
CA LEU A 93 -1.29 -35.41 -15.18
C LEU A 93 -0.31 -34.31 -14.77
N ARG A 94 0.71 -34.02 -15.59
CA ARG A 94 1.62 -32.89 -15.33
C ARG A 94 0.92 -31.53 -15.55
N ILE A 95 -0.29 -31.52 -16.12
CA ILE A 95 -1.05 -30.30 -16.44
C ILE A 95 -2.32 -30.11 -15.58
N ALA A 96 -2.85 -31.12 -14.87
CA ALA A 96 -4.04 -30.91 -14.04
C ALA A 96 -4.22 -31.93 -12.88
N LEU A 97 -4.00 -31.53 -11.63
CA LEU A 97 -4.52 -32.18 -10.40
C LEU A 97 -3.79 -33.45 -9.89
N GLY A 98 -2.62 -33.24 -9.27
CA GLY A 98 -1.72 -34.29 -8.77
C GLY A 98 -1.97 -34.90 -7.38
N ILE A 99 -3.15 -34.76 -6.76
CA ILE A 99 -3.41 -35.36 -5.43
C ILE A 99 -4.61 -36.31 -5.45
N ALA A 100 -5.73 -35.91 -6.05
CA ALA A 100 -6.95 -36.72 -6.05
C ALA A 100 -6.84 -37.97 -6.96
N LEU A 101 -6.20 -37.85 -8.12
CA LEU A 101 -6.08 -38.95 -9.09
C LEU A 101 -5.01 -39.99 -8.73
N GLY A 102 -3.93 -39.62 -8.05
CA GLY A 102 -2.88 -40.57 -7.61
C GLY A 102 -3.38 -41.52 -6.52
N ILE A 103 -4.16 -40.99 -5.57
CA ILE A 103 -4.84 -41.79 -4.54
C ILE A 103 -5.96 -42.64 -5.19
N ALA A 104 -6.76 -42.05 -6.09
CA ALA A 104 -7.84 -42.77 -6.76
C ALA A 104 -7.34 -43.91 -7.67
N LEU A 105 -6.29 -43.72 -8.45
CA LEU A 105 -5.72 -44.75 -9.34
C LEU A 105 -4.90 -45.80 -8.57
N GLY A 106 -4.22 -45.43 -7.48
CA GLY A 106 -3.52 -46.39 -6.61
C GLY A 106 -4.47 -47.33 -5.86
N ILE A 107 -5.61 -46.80 -5.41
CA ILE A 107 -6.68 -47.57 -4.74
C ILE A 107 -7.48 -48.37 -5.78
N ALA A 108 -7.95 -47.75 -6.86
CA ALA A 108 -8.75 -48.44 -7.88
C ALA A 108 -7.93 -49.47 -8.67
N GLY A 109 -6.68 -49.17 -9.00
CA GLY A 109 -5.77 -50.04 -9.75
C GLY A 109 -5.18 -51.20 -8.94
N GLY A 110 -5.13 -51.11 -7.60
CA GLY A 110 -4.73 -52.22 -6.73
C GLY A 110 -5.89 -53.17 -6.39
N ILE A 111 -7.10 -52.62 -6.22
CA ILE A 111 -8.29 -53.37 -5.79
C ILE A 111 -8.94 -54.13 -6.96
N ALA A 112 -9.04 -53.54 -8.16
CA ALA A 112 -9.74 -54.14 -9.28
C ALA A 112 -9.05 -55.41 -9.86
N PRO A 113 -7.74 -55.44 -10.16
CA PRO A 113 -7.09 -56.68 -10.59
C PRO A 113 -6.83 -57.64 -9.42
N GLY A 114 -6.53 -57.15 -8.20
CA GLY A 114 -6.33 -58.03 -7.03
C GLY A 114 -7.58 -58.87 -6.67
N SER A 115 -8.77 -58.29 -6.84
CA SER A 115 -10.05 -59.00 -6.64
C SER A 115 -10.37 -59.94 -7.80
N VAL A 116 -10.24 -59.51 -9.06
CA VAL A 116 -10.54 -60.35 -10.24
C VAL A 116 -9.59 -61.55 -10.34
N TYR A 117 -8.28 -61.35 -10.14
CA TYR A 117 -7.30 -62.45 -10.17
C TYR A 117 -7.34 -63.31 -8.91
N GLY A 118 -7.57 -62.75 -7.72
CA GLY A 118 -7.75 -63.52 -6.48
C GLY A 118 -8.98 -64.43 -6.51
N ILE A 119 -10.08 -63.96 -7.11
CA ILE A 119 -11.30 -64.75 -7.35
C ILE A 119 -11.03 -65.82 -8.42
N ALA A 120 -10.39 -65.47 -9.55
CA ALA A 120 -10.11 -66.42 -10.62
C ALA A 120 -9.14 -67.53 -10.19
N TYR A 121 -8.03 -67.19 -9.50
CA TYR A 121 -7.06 -68.17 -9.00
C TYR A 121 -7.62 -68.97 -7.81
N GLY A 122 -8.36 -68.35 -6.89
CA GLY A 122 -8.98 -69.03 -5.76
C GLY A 122 -10.02 -70.06 -6.18
N ILE A 123 -10.82 -69.74 -7.20
CA ILE A 123 -11.79 -70.66 -7.81
C ILE A 123 -11.05 -71.78 -8.55
N ALA A 124 -10.05 -71.47 -9.38
CA ALA A 124 -9.31 -72.48 -10.14
C ALA A 124 -8.55 -73.46 -9.22
N TYR A 125 -7.81 -72.95 -8.23
CA TYR A 125 -7.02 -73.78 -7.31
C TYR A 125 -7.89 -74.52 -6.29
N GLY A 126 -8.99 -73.91 -5.81
CA GLY A 126 -9.96 -74.52 -4.90
C GLY A 126 -10.75 -75.66 -5.55
N ILE A 127 -11.10 -75.53 -6.84
CA ILE A 127 -11.75 -76.59 -7.61
C ILE A 127 -10.76 -77.74 -7.86
N VAL A 128 -9.52 -77.45 -8.28
CA VAL A 128 -8.52 -78.49 -8.57
C VAL A 128 -8.11 -79.26 -7.30
N LEU A 129 -7.81 -78.57 -6.19
CA LEU A 129 -7.46 -79.23 -4.92
C LEU A 129 -8.66 -79.91 -4.26
N GLY A 130 -9.87 -79.34 -4.34
CA GLY A 130 -11.09 -79.93 -3.79
C GLY A 130 -11.49 -81.21 -4.51
N ILE A 131 -11.37 -81.24 -5.84
CA ILE A 131 -11.61 -82.44 -6.66
C ILE A 131 -10.52 -83.48 -6.41
N ALA A 132 -9.23 -83.10 -6.42
CA ALA A 132 -8.12 -84.02 -6.21
C ALA A 132 -8.12 -84.64 -4.81
N SER A 133 -8.42 -83.85 -3.77
CA SER A 133 -8.46 -84.35 -2.38
C SER A 133 -9.71 -85.19 -2.11
N GLY A 134 -10.86 -84.82 -2.70
CA GLY A 134 -12.12 -85.58 -2.59
C GLY A 134 -12.09 -86.92 -3.32
N THR A 135 -11.34 -87.03 -4.43
CA THR A 135 -11.13 -88.29 -5.14
C THR A 135 -10.05 -89.17 -4.50
N ALA A 136 -8.96 -88.59 -3.97
CA ALA A 136 -7.90 -89.35 -3.31
C ALA A 136 -8.35 -90.02 -2.00
N TYR A 137 -9.22 -89.38 -1.20
CA TYR A 137 -9.75 -89.97 0.05
C TYR A 137 -10.98 -90.88 -0.16
N GLY A 138 -11.58 -90.87 -1.36
CA GLY A 138 -12.77 -91.66 -1.67
C GLY A 138 -12.50 -93.09 -2.19
N ILE A 139 -11.25 -93.41 -2.53
CA ILE A 139 -10.86 -94.65 -3.21
C ILE A 139 -9.93 -95.50 -2.32
N ALA A 140 -10.46 -95.93 -1.18
CA ALA A 140 -9.98 -97.09 -0.41
C ALA A 140 -11.21 -97.76 0.23
N PRO A 141 -11.35 -99.10 0.20
CA PRO A 141 -12.66 -99.74 0.00
C PRO A 141 -13.53 -99.75 1.26
N GLY A 142 -14.80 -99.37 1.11
CA GLY A 142 -15.83 -99.53 2.15
C GLY A 142 -17.08 -98.67 1.97
N SER A 143 -17.99 -99.14 1.12
CA SER A 143 -19.44 -98.82 0.97
C SER A 143 -19.91 -97.35 0.78
N ALA A 144 -20.82 -97.19 -0.19
CA ALA A 144 -21.32 -95.97 -0.83
C ALA A 144 -21.78 -94.79 0.06
N TYR A 145 -21.95 -94.99 1.36
CA TYR A 145 -22.30 -93.94 2.32
C TYR A 145 -21.12 -92.98 2.61
N ARG A 146 -19.87 -93.45 2.50
CA ARG A 146 -18.67 -92.60 2.68
C ARG A 146 -18.30 -91.79 1.44
N THR A 147 -18.63 -92.26 0.24
CA THR A 147 -18.28 -91.61 -1.03
C THR A 147 -19.09 -90.32 -1.25
N ALA A 148 -20.38 -90.32 -0.90
CA ALA A 148 -21.21 -89.11 -0.95
C ALA A 148 -20.79 -88.05 0.09
N LEU A 149 -20.41 -88.48 1.31
CA LEU A 149 -19.92 -87.58 2.35
C LEU A 149 -18.48 -87.10 2.10
N GLY A 150 -17.60 -87.91 1.51
CA GLY A 150 -16.22 -87.55 1.18
C GLY A 150 -16.12 -86.59 -0.02
N ILE A 151 -16.88 -86.85 -1.09
CA ILE A 151 -16.98 -85.93 -2.24
C ILE A 151 -17.74 -84.67 -1.83
N GLY A 152 -18.84 -84.79 -1.08
CA GLY A 152 -19.59 -83.65 -0.57
C GLY A 152 -18.77 -82.76 0.36
N ARG A 153 -18.06 -83.33 1.35
CA ARG A 153 -17.20 -82.56 2.26
C ARG A 153 -15.94 -82.03 1.57
N GLY A 154 -15.31 -82.79 0.67
CA GLY A 154 -14.12 -82.37 -0.06
C GLY A 154 -14.38 -81.22 -1.03
N ILE A 155 -15.51 -81.26 -1.75
CA ILE A 155 -15.96 -80.17 -2.62
C ILE A 155 -16.40 -78.97 -1.78
N VAL A 156 -17.20 -79.16 -0.73
CA VAL A 156 -17.64 -78.05 0.12
C VAL A 156 -16.45 -77.40 0.84
N LEU A 157 -15.55 -78.16 1.46
CA LEU A 157 -14.36 -77.60 2.10
C LEU A 157 -13.39 -77.00 1.09
N GLY A 158 -13.14 -77.65 -0.05
CA GLY A 158 -12.23 -77.14 -1.08
C GLY A 158 -12.73 -75.85 -1.75
N ILE A 159 -14.03 -75.74 -2.01
CA ILE A 159 -14.66 -74.53 -2.54
C ILE A 159 -14.73 -73.45 -1.45
N VAL A 160 -15.16 -73.77 -0.24
CA VAL A 160 -15.27 -72.78 0.86
C VAL A 160 -13.89 -72.27 1.28
N LEU A 161 -12.90 -73.14 1.50
CA LEU A 161 -11.53 -72.73 1.83
C LEU A 161 -10.82 -72.08 0.64
N GLY A 162 -10.98 -72.59 -0.58
CA GLY A 162 -10.35 -72.03 -1.77
C GLY A 162 -10.88 -70.64 -2.14
N ILE A 163 -12.19 -70.42 -2.05
CA ILE A 163 -12.81 -69.11 -2.23
C ILE A 163 -12.48 -68.19 -1.07
N ALA A 164 -12.58 -68.66 0.19
CA ALA A 164 -12.28 -67.82 1.36
C ALA A 164 -10.80 -67.39 1.38
N LEU A 165 -9.86 -68.31 1.16
CA LEU A 165 -8.42 -68.01 1.10
C LEU A 165 -8.07 -67.20 -0.15
N GLY A 166 -8.64 -67.51 -1.32
CA GLY A 166 -8.39 -66.77 -2.56
C GLY A 166 -8.88 -65.32 -2.51
N ILE A 167 -10.08 -65.09 -1.96
CA ILE A 167 -10.63 -63.75 -1.73
C ILE A 167 -9.84 -63.02 -0.64
N ALA A 168 -9.57 -63.67 0.50
CA ALA A 168 -8.81 -63.04 1.59
C ALA A 168 -7.39 -62.65 1.15
N LEU A 169 -6.67 -63.54 0.44
CA LEU A 169 -5.34 -63.27 -0.08
C LEU A 169 -5.36 -62.24 -1.22
N GLY A 170 -6.35 -62.27 -2.12
CA GLY A 170 -6.51 -61.29 -3.21
C GLY A 170 -6.79 -59.87 -2.69
N ILE A 171 -7.70 -59.74 -1.72
CA ILE A 171 -8.02 -58.46 -1.07
C ILE A 171 -6.83 -57.96 -0.25
N ALA A 172 -6.21 -58.83 0.56
CA ALA A 172 -5.05 -58.43 1.37
C ALA A 172 -3.87 -57.96 0.49
N ARG A 173 -3.58 -58.65 -0.63
CA ARG A 173 -2.53 -58.24 -1.58
C ARG A 173 -2.88 -56.96 -2.32
N GLY A 174 -4.13 -56.81 -2.75
CA GLY A 174 -4.60 -55.60 -3.44
C GLY A 174 -4.54 -54.35 -2.56
N ILE A 175 -4.98 -54.45 -1.30
CA ILE A 175 -4.93 -53.36 -0.31
C ILE A 175 -3.48 -53.05 0.08
N ALA A 176 -2.68 -54.05 0.42
CA ALA A 176 -1.28 -53.85 0.79
C ALA A 176 -0.47 -53.23 -0.35
N GLY A 177 -0.69 -53.69 -1.60
CA GLY A 177 -0.07 -53.13 -2.79
C GLY A 177 -0.49 -51.69 -3.06
N GLY A 178 -1.79 -51.38 -2.98
CA GLY A 178 -2.30 -50.02 -3.17
C GLY A 178 -1.77 -49.02 -2.13
N ILE A 179 -1.74 -49.42 -0.85
CA ILE A 179 -1.19 -48.58 0.24
C ILE A 179 0.33 -48.39 0.06
N ALA A 180 1.07 -49.45 -0.24
CA ALA A 180 2.52 -49.35 -0.45
C ALA A 180 2.86 -48.43 -1.63
N LEU A 181 2.12 -48.53 -2.75
CA LEU A 181 2.27 -47.64 -3.90
C LEU A 181 1.92 -46.20 -3.56
N GLY A 182 0.84 -45.97 -2.83
CA GLY A 182 0.44 -44.63 -2.36
C GLY A 182 1.50 -43.98 -1.45
N ILE A 183 2.02 -44.73 -0.47
CA ILE A 183 3.06 -44.24 0.43
C ILE A 183 4.37 -43.98 -0.32
N ALA A 184 4.80 -44.89 -1.20
CA ALA A 184 6.01 -44.72 -1.99
C ALA A 184 5.90 -43.51 -2.94
N PHE A 185 4.73 -43.29 -3.53
CA PHE A 185 4.44 -42.12 -4.34
C PHE A 185 4.58 -40.84 -3.52
N LEU A 186 3.93 -40.74 -2.35
CA LEU A 186 4.02 -39.56 -1.48
C LEU A 186 5.46 -39.32 -1.01
N PHE A 187 6.16 -40.37 -0.58
CA PHE A 187 7.54 -40.28 -0.09
C PHE A 187 8.53 -39.81 -1.16
N SER A 188 8.32 -40.23 -2.42
CA SER A 188 9.13 -39.81 -3.57
C SER A 188 8.74 -38.43 -4.11
N TYR A 189 7.43 -38.16 -4.21
CA TYR A 189 6.87 -36.92 -4.74
C TYR A 189 7.20 -35.72 -3.84
N PHE A 190 7.05 -35.88 -2.51
CA PHE A 190 7.42 -34.84 -1.53
C PHE A 190 8.89 -34.88 -1.12
N ARG A 191 9.69 -35.80 -1.66
CA ARG A 191 11.12 -35.97 -1.35
C ARG A 191 11.42 -36.13 0.15
N LEU A 192 10.55 -36.84 0.88
CA LEU A 192 10.62 -36.98 2.34
C LEU A 192 11.92 -37.64 2.83
N PHE A 193 12.59 -38.41 1.96
CA PHE A 193 13.88 -39.04 2.25
C PHE A 193 15.04 -38.05 2.47
N TYR A 194 14.93 -36.79 2.06
CA TYR A 194 15.96 -35.77 2.32
C TYR A 194 15.89 -35.13 3.70
N ILE A 195 14.75 -35.25 4.39
CA ILE A 195 14.51 -34.61 5.69
C ILE A 195 15.52 -35.14 6.73
N LEU A 196 15.61 -36.46 6.87
CA LEU A 196 16.45 -37.08 7.90
C LEU A 196 17.95 -36.85 7.65
N PRO A 197 18.51 -37.04 6.43
CA PRO A 197 19.91 -36.68 6.14
C PRO A 197 20.23 -35.21 6.37
N HIS A 198 19.34 -34.29 5.95
CA HIS A 198 19.53 -32.86 6.17
C HIS A 198 19.53 -32.51 7.66
N MET A 199 18.60 -33.07 8.44
CA MET A 199 18.58 -32.88 9.90
C MET A 199 19.87 -33.39 10.56
N ILE A 200 20.39 -34.55 10.14
CA ILE A 200 21.65 -35.06 10.66
C ILE A 200 22.81 -34.12 10.31
N GLN A 201 22.85 -33.56 9.10
CA GLN A 201 23.86 -32.56 8.71
C GLN A 201 23.79 -31.31 9.58
N TYR A 202 22.60 -30.76 9.79
CA TYR A 202 22.40 -29.62 10.69
C TYR A 202 22.86 -29.92 12.12
N LEU A 203 22.43 -31.05 12.69
CA LEU A 203 22.81 -31.44 14.06
C LEU A 203 24.32 -31.68 14.20
N ARG A 204 25.01 -32.15 13.15
CA ARG A 204 26.48 -32.28 13.14
C ARG A 204 27.19 -30.93 13.26
N VAL A 205 26.65 -29.90 12.64
CA VAL A 205 27.19 -28.54 12.76
C VAL A 205 26.87 -27.99 14.14
N GLU A 206 25.60 -28.02 14.54
CA GLU A 206 25.11 -27.35 15.76
C GLU A 206 25.64 -28.00 17.05
N ILE A 207 25.65 -29.34 17.13
CA ILE A 207 26.02 -30.06 18.35
C ILE A 207 27.51 -30.44 18.37
N PHE A 208 28.05 -30.86 17.23
CA PHE A 208 29.40 -31.42 17.15
C PHE A 208 30.44 -30.44 16.57
N GLY A 209 30.03 -29.23 16.20
CA GLY A 209 30.95 -28.16 15.76
C GLY A 209 31.70 -28.46 14.45
N HIS A 210 31.15 -29.32 13.60
CA HIS A 210 31.75 -29.61 12.30
C HIS A 210 31.70 -28.40 11.36
N GLU A 211 32.63 -28.36 10.40
CA GLU A 211 32.76 -27.26 9.43
C GLU A 211 31.46 -27.10 8.61
N PRO A 212 30.80 -25.93 8.65
CA PRO A 212 29.41 -25.80 8.22
C PRO A 212 29.25 -25.72 6.70
N PHE A 213 30.19 -25.09 5.98
CA PHE A 213 30.08 -24.91 4.53
C PHE A 213 30.21 -26.22 3.77
N SER A 214 31.15 -27.07 4.16
CA SER A 214 31.36 -28.39 3.55
C SER A 214 30.14 -29.29 3.72
N LEU A 215 29.49 -29.28 4.89
CA LEU A 215 28.26 -30.04 5.13
C LEU A 215 27.06 -29.45 4.38
N PHE A 216 26.96 -28.12 4.31
CA PHE A 216 25.88 -27.45 3.58
C PHE A 216 25.96 -27.63 2.06
N ARG A 217 27.15 -27.55 1.46
CA ARG A 217 27.36 -27.80 0.03
C ARG A 217 27.12 -29.25 -0.38
N ASN A 218 27.22 -30.17 0.59
CA ASN A 218 26.84 -31.57 0.46
C ASN A 218 25.40 -31.84 0.90
N SER A 219 24.58 -30.80 1.08
CA SER A 219 23.18 -30.97 1.44
C SER A 219 22.31 -31.22 0.20
N PRO A 220 21.13 -31.84 0.38
CA PRO A 220 20.18 -32.05 -0.70
C PRO A 220 19.80 -30.78 -1.46
N ILE A 221 19.92 -29.59 -0.84
CA ILE A 221 19.59 -28.31 -1.47
C ILE A 221 20.47 -28.01 -2.68
N TYR A 222 21.69 -28.55 -2.73
CA TYR A 222 22.58 -28.38 -3.88
C TYR A 222 22.30 -29.36 -5.02
N TRP A 223 21.66 -30.48 -4.69
CA TRP A 223 21.47 -31.60 -5.60
C TRP A 223 20.07 -31.66 -6.20
N ASP A 224 19.06 -31.23 -5.43
CA ASP A 224 17.64 -31.19 -5.83
C ASP A 224 17.06 -29.76 -5.74
N GLU A 225 16.50 -29.26 -6.84
CA GLU A 225 15.86 -27.96 -6.97
C GLU A 225 14.39 -27.96 -6.55
N ILE A 226 13.72 -29.12 -6.53
CA ILE A 226 12.31 -29.27 -6.18
C ILE A 226 12.16 -30.15 -4.93
N ILE A 227 12.67 -29.63 -3.81
CA ILE A 227 12.30 -30.14 -2.50
C ILE A 227 11.03 -29.39 -2.08
N LEU A 228 9.87 -30.03 -2.26
CA LEU A 228 8.56 -29.38 -2.09
C LEU A 228 8.28 -29.00 -0.62
N MET A 229 8.71 -29.86 0.31
CA MET A 229 8.60 -29.61 1.74
C MET A 229 9.74 -28.71 2.23
N PRO A 230 9.47 -27.67 3.04
CA PRO A 230 10.51 -26.88 3.68
C PRO A 230 11.46 -27.78 4.47
N LEU A 231 12.76 -27.68 4.22
CA LEU A 231 13.75 -28.43 4.98
C LEU A 231 13.76 -27.93 6.42
N PRO A 232 13.62 -28.82 7.42
CA PRO A 232 13.61 -28.40 8.82
C PRO A 232 14.97 -27.77 9.18
N PHE A 233 14.92 -26.69 9.96
CA PHE A 233 16.10 -25.95 10.44
C PHE A 233 16.98 -25.32 9.35
N LEU A 234 16.53 -25.28 8.10
CA LEU A 234 17.29 -24.66 7.02
C LEU A 234 17.61 -23.18 7.29
N SER A 235 16.65 -22.42 7.85
CA SER A 235 16.88 -21.03 8.24
C SER A 235 17.99 -20.90 9.28
N ASN A 236 17.97 -21.74 10.32
CA ASN A 236 18.98 -21.75 11.37
C ASN A 236 20.35 -22.14 10.82
N PHE A 237 20.41 -23.13 9.92
CA PHE A 237 21.66 -23.54 9.28
C PHE A 237 22.26 -22.37 8.47
N LEU A 238 21.44 -21.65 7.70
CA LEU A 238 21.88 -20.47 6.95
C LEU A 238 22.43 -19.36 7.88
N VAL A 239 21.77 -19.10 9.02
CA VAL A 239 22.28 -18.16 10.05
C VAL A 239 23.64 -18.61 10.59
N THR A 240 23.82 -19.92 10.86
CA THR A 240 25.10 -20.48 11.32
C THR A 240 26.21 -20.32 10.28
N LEU A 241 25.91 -20.41 8.98
CA LEU A 241 26.88 -20.15 7.91
C LEU A 241 27.35 -18.69 7.93
N THR A 242 26.42 -17.74 8.05
CA THR A 242 26.75 -16.31 8.12
C THR A 242 27.57 -15.98 9.38
N LYS A 243 27.31 -16.66 10.50
CA LYS A 243 28.12 -16.53 11.72
C LYS A 243 29.55 -17.05 11.55
N ALA A 244 29.75 -18.08 10.72
CA ALA A 244 31.07 -18.62 10.42
C ALA A 244 31.86 -17.73 9.44
N ASN A 245 31.22 -17.31 8.33
CA ASN A 245 31.76 -16.35 7.38
C ASN A 245 30.61 -15.53 6.78
N ARG A 246 30.63 -14.21 7.01
CA ARG A 246 29.51 -13.33 6.65
C ARG A 246 29.29 -13.24 5.14
N GLU A 247 30.33 -12.96 4.37
CA GLU A 247 30.22 -12.79 2.91
C GLU A 247 29.82 -14.12 2.24
N GLU A 248 30.48 -15.20 2.62
CA GLU A 248 30.21 -16.52 2.05
C GLU A 248 28.81 -17.01 2.46
N GLY A 249 28.40 -16.82 3.72
CA GLY A 249 27.05 -17.18 4.19
C GLY A 249 25.93 -16.38 3.51
N LEU A 250 26.14 -15.07 3.27
CA LEU A 250 25.18 -14.26 2.50
C LEU A 250 25.05 -14.75 1.06
N SER A 251 26.15 -15.17 0.43
CA SER A 251 26.12 -15.76 -0.92
C SER A 251 25.32 -17.07 -0.96
N GLU A 252 25.37 -17.88 0.10
CA GLU A 252 24.59 -19.11 0.22
C GLU A 252 23.08 -18.80 0.41
N ILE A 253 22.74 -17.75 1.16
CA ILE A 253 21.36 -17.25 1.29
C ILE A 253 20.83 -16.78 -0.07
N GLU A 254 21.63 -16.04 -0.84
CA GLU A 254 21.30 -15.59 -2.20
C GLU A 254 21.06 -16.77 -3.16
N PHE A 255 21.92 -17.78 -3.07
CA PHE A 255 21.75 -19.00 -3.85
C PHE A 255 20.41 -19.68 -3.54
N VAL A 256 20.05 -19.83 -2.26
CA VAL A 256 18.76 -20.45 -1.87
C VAL A 256 17.57 -19.57 -2.28
N SER A 257 17.65 -18.24 -2.09
CA SER A 257 16.53 -17.34 -2.44
C SER A 257 16.27 -17.27 -3.94
N SER A 258 17.33 -17.17 -4.76
CA SER A 258 17.22 -17.04 -6.21
C SER A 258 16.94 -18.39 -6.89
N LYS A 259 17.71 -19.43 -6.57
CA LYS A 259 17.71 -20.71 -7.28
C LYS A 259 16.82 -21.80 -6.65
N ARG A 260 16.23 -21.60 -5.46
CA ARG A 260 15.39 -22.60 -4.77
C ARG A 260 14.00 -22.06 -4.40
N PRO A 261 13.04 -22.04 -5.34
CA PRO A 261 11.75 -21.37 -5.15
C PRO A 261 10.93 -21.91 -3.95
N THR A 262 10.99 -23.22 -3.70
CA THR A 262 10.24 -23.85 -2.59
C THR A 262 10.86 -23.57 -1.21
N GLN A 263 12.14 -23.19 -1.16
CA GLN A 263 12.88 -22.95 0.09
C GLN A 263 13.11 -21.45 0.37
N ARG A 264 12.59 -20.55 -0.48
CA ARG A 264 12.72 -19.09 -0.33
C ARG A 264 12.36 -18.58 1.05
N LYS A 265 11.27 -19.08 1.64
CA LYS A 265 10.82 -18.68 2.98
C LYS A 265 11.88 -18.90 4.06
N ALA A 266 12.65 -19.99 3.97
CA ALA A 266 13.71 -20.27 4.92
C ALA A 266 14.89 -19.29 4.76
N ALA A 267 15.26 -18.98 3.50
CA ALA A 267 16.28 -17.96 3.21
C ALA A 267 15.84 -16.56 3.68
N SER A 268 14.60 -16.15 3.40
CA SER A 268 14.05 -14.88 3.89
C SER A 268 14.02 -14.81 5.42
N SER A 269 13.64 -15.90 6.09
CA SER A 269 13.64 -15.96 7.56
C SER A 269 15.06 -15.90 8.15
N ALA A 270 16.05 -16.52 7.51
CA ALA A 270 17.45 -16.44 7.95
C ALA A 270 18.00 -15.03 7.80
N LEU A 271 17.75 -14.42 6.64
CA LEU A 271 18.16 -13.05 6.35
C LEU A 271 17.55 -12.07 7.37
N ALA A 272 16.25 -12.19 7.64
CA ALA A 272 15.58 -11.39 8.65
C ALA A 272 16.24 -11.45 10.02
N GLU A 273 16.63 -12.65 10.45
CA GLU A 273 17.24 -12.88 11.76
C GLU A 273 18.61 -12.20 11.86
N ILE A 274 19.43 -12.30 10.80
CA ILE A 274 20.71 -11.60 10.70
C ILE A 274 20.51 -10.09 10.71
N THR A 275 19.54 -9.58 9.94
CA THR A 275 19.19 -8.15 9.91
C THR A 275 18.79 -7.63 11.29
N ILE A 276 17.93 -8.36 11.99
CA ILE A 276 17.46 -7.96 13.32
C ILE A 276 18.63 -7.92 14.29
N GLU A 277 19.55 -8.88 14.20
CA GLU A 277 20.77 -8.89 14.99
C GLU A 277 21.66 -7.69 14.67
N ASP A 278 21.82 -7.32 13.40
CA ASP A 278 22.65 -6.18 12.98
C ASP A 278 22.03 -4.84 13.42
N LEU A 279 20.75 -4.59 13.09
CA LEU A 279 20.05 -3.35 13.44
C LEU A 279 19.84 -3.19 14.96
N GLY A 280 19.67 -4.32 15.67
CA GLY A 280 19.51 -4.34 17.12
C GLY A 280 20.80 -4.03 17.89
N ARG A 281 21.96 -4.04 17.23
CA ARG A 281 23.25 -3.67 17.84
C ARG A 281 23.48 -2.16 17.87
N PHE A 282 22.71 -1.38 17.12
CA PHE A 282 22.89 0.07 17.07
C PHE A 282 22.59 0.72 18.42
N LYS A 283 23.45 1.66 18.81
CA LYS A 283 23.42 2.37 20.09
C LYS A 283 23.29 3.89 19.93
N SER A 284 23.49 4.43 18.74
CA SER A 284 23.44 5.87 18.49
C SER A 284 22.67 6.21 17.21
N ILE A 285 22.32 7.50 17.05
CA ILE A 285 21.60 7.99 15.87
C ILE A 285 22.49 7.97 14.63
N GLU A 286 23.81 8.11 14.77
CA GLU A 286 24.78 7.96 13.68
C GLU A 286 24.71 6.56 13.06
N GLU A 287 24.64 5.52 13.90
CA GLU A 287 24.53 4.14 13.41
C GLU A 287 23.16 3.87 12.74
N ILE A 288 22.09 4.50 13.23
CA ILE A 288 20.76 4.46 12.59
C ILE A 288 20.79 5.20 11.24
N ALA A 289 21.49 6.33 11.15
CA ALA A 289 21.69 7.06 9.91
C ALA A 289 22.42 6.20 8.86
N ASP A 290 23.37 5.37 9.28
CA ASP A 290 24.09 4.46 8.39
C ASP A 290 23.36 3.13 8.09
N ALA A 291 22.18 2.91 8.66
CA ALA A 291 21.41 1.68 8.50
C ALA A 291 21.10 1.34 7.02
N SER A 292 20.77 2.33 6.20
CA SER A 292 20.49 2.14 4.76
C SER A 292 21.73 1.74 3.95
N GLY A 293 22.92 2.19 4.35
CA GLY A 293 24.18 1.90 3.65
C GLY A 293 24.86 0.59 4.08
N ASN A 294 24.74 0.25 5.37
CA ASN A 294 25.39 -0.94 5.96
C ASN A 294 24.54 -2.21 5.87
N VAL A 295 23.37 -2.14 5.26
CA VAL A 295 22.42 -3.24 5.13
C VAL A 295 22.14 -3.50 3.64
N PRO A 296 23.06 -4.19 2.93
CA PRO A 296 23.05 -4.34 1.46
C PRO A 296 21.82 -5.04 0.87
N PHE A 297 20.96 -5.62 1.72
CA PHE A 297 19.84 -6.43 1.25
C PHE A 297 18.59 -5.62 0.89
N LEU A 298 18.44 -4.39 1.37
CA LEU A 298 17.27 -3.54 1.13
C LEU A 298 17.03 -3.30 -0.37
N SER A 299 18.10 -3.18 -1.15
CA SER A 299 18.04 -3.04 -2.61
C SER A 299 18.19 -4.35 -3.38
N THR A 300 18.94 -5.32 -2.85
CA THR A 300 19.41 -6.50 -3.62
C THR A 300 18.43 -7.68 -3.60
N PHE A 301 17.62 -7.83 -2.55
CA PHE A 301 16.75 -9.00 -2.35
C PHE A 301 15.24 -8.67 -2.39
N GLU A 302 14.88 -7.42 -2.67
CA GLU A 302 13.49 -6.93 -2.64
C GLU A 302 12.55 -7.76 -3.54
N SER A 303 13.04 -8.23 -4.69
CA SER A 303 12.30 -9.06 -5.65
C SER A 303 12.00 -10.48 -5.15
N TYR A 304 12.67 -10.94 -4.10
CA TYR A 304 12.58 -12.30 -3.56
C TYR A 304 12.03 -12.39 -2.12
N LEU A 305 11.79 -11.24 -1.48
CA LEU A 305 11.23 -11.13 -0.14
C LEU A 305 9.69 -11.10 -0.17
N SER A 306 9.03 -11.45 0.96
CA SER A 306 7.58 -11.26 1.05
C SER A 306 7.24 -9.77 1.08
N GLN A 307 6.02 -9.42 0.65
CA GLN A 307 5.53 -8.04 0.65
C GLN A 307 5.67 -7.35 2.02
N GLU A 308 5.56 -8.11 3.10
CA GLU A 308 5.72 -7.67 4.49
C GLU A 308 7.16 -7.20 4.83
N PHE A 309 8.19 -7.81 4.22
CA PHE A 309 9.58 -7.39 4.39
C PHE A 309 9.90 -6.14 3.57
N GLY A 310 9.36 -6.03 2.36
CA GLY A 310 9.56 -4.84 1.51
C GLY A 310 8.94 -3.57 2.11
N THR A 311 7.86 -3.69 2.90
CA THR A 311 7.32 -2.57 3.67
C THR A 311 8.23 -2.17 4.83
N ALA A 312 8.75 -3.14 5.60
CA ALA A 312 9.65 -2.84 6.71
C ALA A 312 10.98 -2.23 6.23
N GLY A 313 11.51 -2.72 5.11
CA GLY A 313 12.73 -2.19 4.53
C GLY A 313 12.63 -0.72 4.12
N ARG A 314 11.54 -0.34 3.45
CA ARG A 314 11.29 1.06 3.09
C ARG A 314 11.17 1.98 4.31
N THR A 315 10.46 1.53 5.35
CA THR A 315 10.34 2.31 6.58
C THR A 315 11.70 2.49 7.28
N ILE A 316 12.57 1.47 7.25
CA ILE A 316 13.94 1.58 7.76
C ILE A 316 14.77 2.59 6.95
N GLU A 317 14.60 2.62 5.63
CA GLU A 317 15.26 3.58 4.74
C GLU A 317 14.79 5.03 5.00
N ASP A 318 13.50 5.24 5.20
CA ASP A 318 12.92 6.54 5.58
C ASP A 318 13.51 7.01 6.92
N ILE A 319 13.49 6.15 7.95
CA ILE A 319 14.07 6.45 9.28
C ILE A 319 15.57 6.78 9.18
N SER A 320 16.31 6.02 8.38
CA SER A 320 17.75 6.27 8.15
C SER A 320 18.00 7.62 7.48
N THR A 321 17.15 8.03 6.54
CA THR A 321 17.25 9.33 5.84
C THR A 321 16.94 10.50 6.76
N ASP A 322 15.92 10.36 7.61
CA ASP A 322 15.58 11.37 8.61
C ASP A 322 16.67 11.48 9.69
N ALA A 323 17.30 10.37 10.07
CA ALA A 323 18.44 10.34 10.98
C ALA A 323 19.67 11.06 10.37
N LYS A 324 19.94 10.90 9.07
CA LYS A 324 20.96 11.71 8.36
C LYS A 324 20.62 13.21 8.41
N SER A 325 19.37 13.56 8.16
CA SER A 325 18.90 14.95 8.20
C SER A 325 19.06 15.58 9.59
N TYR A 326 18.93 14.80 10.66
CA TYR A 326 19.22 15.23 12.02
C TYR A 326 20.71 15.59 12.21
N LEU A 327 21.63 14.74 11.71
CA LEU A 327 23.07 14.95 11.83
C LEU A 327 23.56 16.17 11.04
N GLU A 328 22.97 16.43 9.88
CA GLU A 328 23.31 17.57 9.01
C GLU A 328 22.72 18.91 9.49
N SER A 329 21.71 18.88 10.36
CA SER A 329 21.03 20.09 10.83
C SER A 329 21.92 20.93 11.75
N SER A 330 22.11 22.21 11.43
CA SER A 330 22.92 23.15 12.23
C SER A 330 22.18 23.79 13.41
N SER A 331 20.84 23.87 13.38
CA SER A 331 20.01 24.48 14.43
C SER A 331 19.45 23.44 15.40
N ASN A 332 19.55 23.72 16.71
CA ASN A 332 18.97 22.89 17.78
C ASN A 332 17.44 22.80 17.71
N TYR A 333 16.76 23.80 17.13
CA TYR A 333 15.32 23.73 16.87
C TYR A 333 15.01 22.69 15.80
N ASN A 334 15.69 22.76 14.66
CA ASN A 334 15.53 21.79 13.57
C ASN A 334 15.91 20.38 14.01
N LYS A 335 17.00 20.21 14.76
CA LYS A 335 17.38 18.94 15.38
C LYS A 335 16.26 18.33 16.21
N LEU A 336 15.67 19.10 17.14
CA LEU A 336 14.58 18.62 17.98
C LEU A 336 13.30 18.32 17.18
N ARG A 337 12.99 19.13 16.15
CA ARG A 337 11.87 18.87 15.24
C ARG A 337 12.07 17.54 14.50
N THR A 338 13.25 17.30 13.96
CA THR A 338 13.58 16.07 13.23
C THR A 338 13.55 14.86 14.16
N LEU A 339 14.06 14.97 15.39
CA LEU A 339 13.92 13.89 16.40
C LEU A 339 12.47 13.56 16.74
N ASN A 340 11.60 14.57 16.84
CA ASN A 340 10.16 14.36 17.06
C ASN A 340 9.45 13.72 15.85
N VAL A 341 9.97 13.94 14.63
CA VAL A 341 9.50 13.23 13.43
C VAL A 341 9.97 11.77 13.49
N LEU A 342 11.27 11.55 13.68
CA LEU A 342 11.89 10.23 13.84
C LEU A 342 11.19 9.38 14.91
N GLY A 343 10.91 9.95 16.08
CA GLY A 343 10.20 9.26 17.15
C GLY A 343 8.81 8.78 16.73
N ARG A 344 8.07 9.63 16.00
CA ARG A 344 6.75 9.26 15.46
C ARG A 344 6.83 8.19 14.38
N ASP A 345 7.82 8.25 13.50
CA ASP A 345 7.99 7.27 12.44
C ASP A 345 8.40 5.90 12.97
N VAL A 346 9.24 5.86 14.00
CA VAL A 346 9.56 4.62 14.74
C VAL A 346 8.34 4.07 15.50
N ASP A 347 7.53 4.92 16.12
CA ASP A 347 6.30 4.48 16.80
C ASP A 347 5.28 3.94 15.80
N LYS A 348 5.11 4.59 14.63
CA LYS A 348 4.27 4.12 13.54
C LYS A 348 4.79 2.81 12.95
N PHE A 349 6.11 2.65 12.84
CA PHE A 349 6.74 1.39 12.44
C PHE A 349 6.37 0.28 13.43
N LYS A 350 6.48 0.54 14.74
CA LYS A 350 6.05 -0.40 15.79
C LYS A 350 4.58 -0.80 15.68
N GLU A 351 3.68 0.16 15.48
CA GLU A 351 2.24 -0.11 15.30
C GLU A 351 1.97 -1.00 14.07
N THR A 352 2.64 -0.69 12.96
CA THR A 352 2.53 -1.46 11.70
C THR A 352 3.00 -2.90 11.88
N LEU A 353 4.09 -3.10 12.64
CA LEU A 353 4.63 -4.42 12.96
C LEU A 353 3.67 -5.24 13.84
N ILE A 354 3.00 -4.60 14.83
CA ILE A 354 2.02 -5.25 15.70
C ILE A 354 0.74 -5.62 14.92
N ALA A 355 0.30 -4.75 14.00
CA ALA A 355 -0.89 -4.97 13.19
C ALA A 355 -0.71 -6.10 12.17
N THR A 356 0.52 -6.29 11.67
CA THR A 356 0.87 -7.35 10.73
C THR A 356 0.93 -8.68 11.49
N LYS A 357 -0.13 -9.50 11.40
CA LYS A 357 -0.26 -10.83 12.07
C LYS A 357 0.68 -11.90 11.49
N GLY A 358 1.95 -11.59 11.28
CA GLY A 358 2.98 -12.49 10.74
C GLY A 358 4.15 -12.69 11.71
N PRO A 359 4.81 -13.87 11.71
CA PRO A 359 5.93 -14.18 12.61
C PRO A 359 7.15 -13.27 12.41
N VAL A 360 7.21 -12.55 11.29
CA VAL A 360 8.30 -11.64 10.96
C VAL A 360 8.14 -10.29 11.66
N GLY A 361 6.93 -9.73 11.69
CA GLY A 361 6.68 -8.41 12.31
C GLY A 361 7.07 -8.39 13.79
N TYR A 362 6.73 -9.45 14.53
CA TYR A 362 7.12 -9.61 15.93
C TYR A 362 8.63 -9.71 16.14
N LYS A 363 9.40 -10.23 15.18
CA LYS A 363 10.86 -10.36 15.31
C LYS A 363 11.58 -9.00 15.18
N PHE A 364 11.02 -8.02 14.48
CA PHE A 364 11.59 -6.66 14.37
C PHE A 364 11.20 -5.74 15.53
N LEU A 365 10.23 -6.13 16.35
CA LEU A 365 9.76 -5.32 17.47
C LEU A 365 10.88 -4.89 18.44
N PRO A 366 11.84 -5.75 18.83
CA PRO A 366 12.94 -5.35 19.71
C PRO A 366 13.83 -4.26 19.09
N VAL A 367 14.03 -4.27 17.77
CA VAL A 367 14.83 -3.24 17.06
C VAL A 367 14.13 -1.89 17.17
N ALA A 368 12.83 -1.84 16.86
CA ALA A 368 12.04 -0.62 16.97
C ALA A 368 12.01 -0.08 18.41
N GLU A 369 11.98 -0.96 19.40
CA GLU A 369 12.03 -0.56 20.82
C GLU A 369 13.38 0.03 21.21
N THR A 370 14.49 -0.59 20.81
CA THR A 370 15.84 -0.04 21.03
C THR A 370 15.99 1.32 20.37
N TRP A 371 15.56 1.47 19.12
CA TRP A 371 15.65 2.75 18.40
C TRP A 371 14.77 3.83 19.02
N SER A 372 13.56 3.49 19.45
CA SER A 372 12.68 4.41 20.20
C SER A 372 13.34 4.88 21.49
N GLN A 373 14.08 4.01 22.19
CA GLN A 373 14.83 4.39 23.40
C GLN A 373 16.00 5.33 23.08
N ILE A 374 16.78 5.06 22.03
CA ILE A 374 17.89 5.91 21.57
C ILE A 374 17.37 7.31 21.23
N ILE A 375 16.32 7.40 20.40
CA ILE A 375 15.74 8.69 19.98
C ILE A 375 15.18 9.44 21.19
N LYS A 376 14.53 8.77 22.14
CA LYS A 376 14.02 9.41 23.36
C LYS A 376 15.14 9.92 24.26
N ALA A 377 16.23 9.16 24.41
CA ALA A 377 17.39 9.60 25.17
C ALA A 377 18.01 10.87 24.58
N GLU A 378 18.25 10.88 23.27
CA GLU A 378 18.77 12.05 22.55
C GLU A 378 17.83 13.27 22.65
N THR A 379 16.53 13.02 22.49
CA THR A 379 15.50 14.08 22.59
C THR A 379 15.53 14.70 23.99
N ASN A 380 15.66 13.88 25.03
CA ASN A 380 15.74 14.36 26.41
C ASN A 380 17.03 15.15 26.66
N GLU A 381 18.18 14.68 26.18
CA GLU A 381 19.46 15.38 26.31
C GLU A 381 19.43 16.75 25.62
N LEU A 382 18.94 16.83 24.38
CA LEU A 382 18.76 18.10 23.68
C LEU A 382 17.73 19.02 24.36
N THR A 383 16.71 18.44 24.98
CA THR A 383 15.71 19.21 25.75
C THR A 383 16.31 19.76 27.04
N GLU A 384 17.20 19.02 27.69
CA GLU A 384 17.93 19.50 28.87
C GLU A 384 18.97 20.57 28.51
N LEU A 385 19.74 20.39 27.43
CA LEU A 385 20.65 21.42 26.90
C LEU A 385 19.90 22.71 26.50
N LYS A 386 18.64 22.59 26.07
CA LYS A 386 17.77 23.74 25.77
C LYS A 386 17.32 24.52 27.01
N LYS A 387 17.31 23.95 28.22
CA LYS A 387 16.86 24.69 29.42
C LYS A 387 17.73 25.92 29.72
N ASP A 388 18.99 25.90 29.29
CA ASP A 388 19.94 27.01 29.47
C ASP A 388 20.10 27.90 28.22
N THR A 389 19.42 27.58 27.11
CA THR A 389 19.58 28.29 25.82
C THR A 389 18.26 28.97 25.42
N TYR A 390 18.32 30.14 24.79
CA TYR A 390 17.13 30.82 24.25
C TYR A 390 16.30 29.86 23.40
N GLU A 391 15.07 29.60 23.83
CA GLU A 391 14.11 28.80 23.08
C GLU A 391 13.44 29.68 22.02
N GLU A 392 13.70 29.40 20.75
CA GLU A 392 13.06 30.10 19.63
C GLU A 392 11.53 30.02 19.73
N ILE A 393 10.88 31.15 19.45
CA ILE A 393 9.43 31.22 19.31
C ILE A 393 9.06 30.42 18.08
N GLN A 394 8.24 29.38 18.25
CA GLN A 394 7.65 28.68 17.12
C GLN A 394 6.81 29.66 16.31
N ASN A 395 7.11 29.83 15.02
CA ASN A 395 6.36 30.73 14.14
C ASN A 395 5.12 29.99 13.59
N PRO A 396 3.89 30.34 14.03
CA PRO A 396 2.68 29.67 13.58
C PRO A 396 2.06 30.32 12.35
N TYR A 397 2.43 31.56 12.02
CA TYR A 397 1.76 32.32 10.98
C TYR A 397 2.13 31.80 9.58
N ILE A 398 1.14 31.79 8.69
CA ILE A 398 1.30 31.33 7.31
C ILE A 398 0.62 32.32 6.39
N PHE A 399 1.40 32.97 5.53
CA PHE A 399 0.88 33.86 4.51
C PHE A 399 1.21 33.32 3.12
N GLY A 400 0.20 33.31 2.23
CA GLY A 400 0.33 32.85 0.85
C GLY A 400 -0.51 31.62 0.54
N ASN A 401 -0.51 30.63 1.43
CA ASN A 401 -1.34 29.42 1.30
C ASN A 401 -2.66 29.57 2.07
N PRO A 402 -3.75 28.92 1.64
CA PRO A 402 -4.96 28.80 2.44
C PRO A 402 -4.67 28.13 3.78
N VAL A 403 -5.38 28.56 4.83
CA VAL A 403 -5.23 27.98 6.17
C VAL A 403 -5.93 26.62 6.18
N ILE A 404 -5.16 25.55 6.37
CA ILE A 404 -5.67 24.19 6.41
C ILE A 404 -6.20 23.89 7.82
N PRO A 405 -7.28 23.10 7.93
CA PRO A 405 -7.78 22.67 9.21
C PRO A 405 -6.73 21.89 10.03
N ASP A 406 -6.31 22.44 11.18
CA ASP A 406 -5.53 21.77 12.23
C ASP A 406 -6.23 21.96 13.59
N ASP A 407 -6.28 20.91 14.42
CA ASP A 407 -6.95 20.93 15.72
C ASP A 407 -6.12 21.64 16.80
N LYS A 408 -4.81 21.76 16.59
CA LYS A 408 -3.86 22.43 17.51
C LYS A 408 -3.64 23.91 17.17
N SER A 409 -4.21 24.38 16.07
CA SER A 409 -3.98 25.71 15.52
C SER A 409 -5.27 26.52 15.48
N ARG A 410 -5.20 27.76 15.95
CA ARG A 410 -6.28 28.75 15.92
C ARG A 410 -6.10 29.76 14.78
N LEU A 411 -5.31 29.44 13.76
CA LEU A 411 -5.03 30.37 12.65
C LEU A 411 -6.27 30.74 11.80
N PHE A 412 -7.31 29.91 11.82
CA PHE A 412 -8.60 30.25 11.22
C PHE A 412 -9.49 30.95 12.26
N VAL A 413 -9.40 32.28 12.32
CA VAL A 413 -10.17 33.13 13.25
C VAL A 413 -11.29 33.88 12.53
N GLY A 414 -12.37 34.14 13.26
CA GLY A 414 -13.52 34.88 12.76
C GLY A 414 -14.37 34.06 11.79
N ARG A 415 -15.11 34.77 10.92
CA ARG A 415 -15.94 34.21 9.83
C ARG A 415 -17.13 33.37 10.27
N ARG A 416 -17.41 33.31 11.58
CA ARG A 416 -18.57 32.62 12.15
C ARG A 416 -19.89 33.23 11.68
N ASP A 417 -19.91 34.51 11.37
CA ASP A 417 -21.03 35.22 10.76
C ASP A 417 -21.39 34.62 9.39
N ILE A 418 -20.41 34.50 8.48
CA ILE A 418 -20.60 33.93 7.14
C ILE A 418 -20.95 32.45 7.24
N ILE A 419 -20.28 31.70 8.11
CA ILE A 419 -20.56 30.27 8.32
C ILE A 419 -21.99 30.07 8.81
N ARG A 420 -22.45 30.84 9.81
CA ARG A 420 -23.84 30.78 10.29
C ARG A 420 -24.85 31.16 9.22
N GLN A 421 -24.51 32.13 8.36
CA GLN A 421 -25.36 32.51 7.24
C GLN A 421 -25.49 31.36 6.25
N ILE A 422 -24.37 30.71 5.88
CA ILE A 422 -24.36 29.49 5.06
C ILE A 422 -25.20 28.40 5.72
N GLU A 423 -25.01 28.11 7.01
CA GLU A 423 -25.80 27.11 7.73
C GLU A 423 -27.31 27.41 7.72
N SER A 424 -27.68 28.66 7.97
CA SER A 424 -29.08 29.11 7.93
C SER A 424 -29.69 28.93 6.54
N ASP A 425 -28.91 29.21 5.49
CA ASP A 425 -29.35 29.07 4.10
C ASP A 425 -29.49 27.60 3.69
N LEU A 426 -28.57 26.75 4.17
CA LEU A 426 -28.62 25.31 3.96
C LEU A 426 -29.68 24.59 4.81
N ALA A 427 -30.17 25.23 5.88
CA ALA A 427 -31.22 24.67 6.74
C ALA A 427 -32.62 24.80 6.11
N ASN A 428 -32.83 25.78 5.23
CA ASN A 428 -34.11 25.99 4.58
C ASN A 428 -34.37 24.91 3.50
N ILE A 429 -35.28 23.98 3.79
CA ILE A 429 -35.52 22.79 2.95
C ILE A 429 -36.26 23.13 1.65
N SER A 430 -37.06 24.21 1.67
CA SER A 430 -37.98 24.57 0.57
C SER A 430 -37.32 25.36 -0.56
N GLN A 431 -36.17 25.98 -0.30
CA GLN A 431 -35.37 26.70 -1.28
C GLN A 431 -33.90 26.42 -0.98
N LYS A 432 -33.22 25.74 -1.91
CA LYS A 432 -31.77 25.48 -1.84
C LYS A 432 -31.09 26.55 -2.69
N PRO A 433 -30.67 27.69 -2.10
CA PRO A 433 -30.09 28.77 -2.88
C PRO A 433 -28.74 28.34 -3.42
N THR A 434 -28.39 28.82 -4.61
CA THR A 434 -26.98 28.90 -4.99
C THR A 434 -26.32 29.93 -4.09
N LEU A 435 -25.14 29.62 -3.57
CA LEU A 435 -24.40 30.53 -2.71
C LEU A 435 -23.27 31.16 -3.51
N PHE A 436 -23.13 32.48 -3.42
CA PHE A 436 -22.04 33.21 -4.07
C PHE A 436 -21.20 33.92 -3.03
N LEU A 437 -20.05 33.34 -2.68
CA LEU A 437 -19.12 33.91 -1.70
C LEU A 437 -18.04 34.70 -2.44
N TYR A 438 -18.11 36.02 -2.39
CA TYR A 438 -17.16 36.88 -3.07
C TYR A 438 -16.39 37.74 -2.07
N GLY A 439 -15.15 38.08 -2.41
CA GLY A 439 -14.29 38.89 -1.58
C GLY A 439 -12.93 39.07 -2.23
N ARG A 440 -12.24 40.16 -1.92
CA ARG A 440 -10.99 40.51 -2.61
C ARG A 440 -9.88 39.46 -2.43
N ARG A 441 -8.81 39.56 -3.22
CA ARG A 441 -7.71 38.59 -3.14
C ARG A 441 -7.11 38.60 -1.73
N ARG A 442 -6.75 37.43 -1.22
CA ARG A 442 -6.12 37.24 0.11
C ARG A 442 -6.99 37.53 1.35
N VAL A 443 -8.31 37.66 1.24
CA VAL A 443 -9.22 37.82 2.41
C VAL A 443 -9.63 36.50 3.10
N GLY A 444 -9.14 35.36 2.57
CA GLY A 444 -9.35 34.04 3.17
C GLY A 444 -10.52 33.22 2.62
N LYS A 445 -10.96 33.46 1.38
CA LYS A 445 -12.06 32.70 0.73
C LYS A 445 -11.80 31.20 0.70
N SER A 446 -10.68 30.77 0.12
CA SER A 446 -10.27 29.37 0.08
C SER A 446 -10.13 28.77 1.47
N SER A 447 -9.59 29.53 2.43
CA SER A 447 -9.51 29.09 3.84
C SER A 447 -10.90 28.83 4.44
N VAL A 448 -11.91 29.67 4.13
CA VAL A 448 -13.30 29.46 4.56
C VAL A 448 -13.84 28.15 3.96
N LEU A 449 -13.65 27.92 2.66
CA LEU A 449 -14.13 26.71 1.99
C LEU A 449 -13.52 25.43 2.57
N ILE A 450 -12.19 25.41 2.76
CA ILE A 450 -11.47 24.24 3.26
C ILE A 450 -11.84 23.95 4.72
N ASN A 451 -12.09 24.97 5.54
CA ASN A 451 -12.49 24.78 6.94
C ASN A 451 -14.00 24.59 7.14
N LEU A 452 -14.81 24.85 6.11
CA LEU A 452 -16.26 24.73 6.16
C LEU A 452 -16.77 23.37 6.70
N PRO A 453 -16.20 22.20 6.32
CA PRO A 453 -16.64 20.90 6.84
C PRO A 453 -16.57 20.73 8.36
N ARG A 454 -15.70 21.50 9.04
CA ARG A 454 -15.55 21.46 10.51
C ARG A 454 -16.67 22.17 11.23
N PHE A 455 -17.22 23.20 10.61
CA PHE A 455 -18.28 24.00 11.20
C PHE A 455 -19.65 23.49 10.81
N LEU A 456 -19.80 22.98 9.58
CA LEU A 456 -21.04 22.38 9.14
C LEU A 456 -21.32 21.06 9.87
N GLY A 457 -22.56 20.88 10.33
CA GLY A 457 -23.01 19.64 10.94
C GLY A 457 -22.87 18.40 10.04
N LYS A 458 -22.94 17.20 10.64
CA LYS A 458 -22.76 15.90 9.95
C LYS A 458 -23.69 15.66 8.75
N ARG A 459 -24.75 16.45 8.60
CA ARG A 459 -25.69 16.43 7.47
C ARG A 459 -25.03 16.89 6.16
N TYR A 460 -24.07 17.81 6.24
CA TYR A 460 -23.50 18.47 5.07
C TYR A 460 -22.13 17.88 4.72
N VAL A 461 -21.96 17.59 3.43
CA VAL A 461 -20.72 17.08 2.85
C VAL A 461 -20.23 18.13 1.86
N SER A 462 -19.16 18.84 2.18
CA SER A 462 -18.60 19.85 1.28
C SER A 462 -17.56 19.20 0.38
N ALA A 463 -17.79 19.27 -0.92
CA ALA A 463 -16.87 18.86 -1.95
C ALA A 463 -16.15 20.10 -2.49
N TYR A 464 -14.87 20.24 -2.14
CA TYR A 464 -14.03 21.35 -2.59
C TYR A 464 -13.45 21.06 -3.98
N ILE A 465 -13.63 22.00 -4.91
CA ILE A 465 -13.09 21.95 -6.27
C ILE A 465 -12.31 23.24 -6.55
N ASP A 466 -11.03 23.07 -6.86
CA ASP A 466 -10.15 24.17 -7.27
C ASP A 466 -10.22 24.36 -8.79
N CYS A 467 -10.77 25.49 -9.25
CA CYS A 467 -10.83 25.83 -10.67
C CYS A 467 -9.50 26.38 -11.23
N GLN A 468 -8.51 26.68 -10.39
CA GLN A 468 -7.15 27.04 -10.85
C GLN A 468 -6.40 25.81 -11.37
N TYR A 469 -6.69 24.62 -10.81
CA TYR A 469 -6.08 23.36 -11.25
C TYR A 469 -6.32 23.13 -12.75
N PRO A 470 -5.25 23.03 -13.58
CA PRO A 470 -5.40 22.91 -15.03
C PRO A 470 -6.28 21.73 -15.46
N GLY A 471 -6.18 20.59 -14.76
CA GLY A 471 -7.01 19.42 -15.07
C GLY A 471 -8.51 19.63 -14.83
N THR A 472 -8.92 20.62 -14.04
CA THR A 472 -10.35 20.96 -13.89
C THR A 472 -10.93 21.59 -15.16
N ARG A 473 -10.09 22.25 -15.95
CA ARG A 473 -10.51 23.18 -17.02
C ARG A 473 -9.96 22.84 -18.42
N GLU A 474 -9.30 21.70 -18.56
CA GLU A 474 -8.76 21.19 -19.82
C GLU A 474 -9.85 20.72 -20.79
N SER A 475 -10.91 20.11 -20.28
CA SER A 475 -12.04 19.64 -21.10
C SER A 475 -13.29 19.43 -20.24
N HIS A 476 -14.46 19.30 -20.87
CA HIS A 476 -15.70 18.92 -20.16
C HIS A 476 -15.56 17.59 -19.42
N ALA A 477 -14.81 16.63 -20.00
CA ALA A 477 -14.58 15.33 -19.39
C ALA A 477 -13.77 15.46 -18.10
N SER A 478 -12.69 16.25 -18.14
CA SER A 478 -11.83 16.48 -16.99
C SER A 478 -12.55 17.26 -15.88
N PHE A 479 -13.42 18.21 -16.23
CA PHE A 479 -14.30 18.92 -15.29
C PHE A 479 -15.25 17.95 -14.56
N CYS A 480 -16.00 17.14 -15.30
CA CYS A 480 -16.96 16.17 -14.73
C CYS A 480 -16.26 15.12 -13.85
N TYR A 481 -15.08 14.65 -14.29
CA TYR A 481 -14.24 13.74 -13.53
C TYR A 481 -13.78 14.37 -12.21
N THR A 482 -13.33 15.63 -12.24
CA THR A 482 -12.82 16.32 -11.05
C THR A 482 -13.91 16.54 -10.01
N ILE A 483 -15.11 16.95 -10.43
CA ILE A 483 -16.29 17.05 -9.56
C ILE A 483 -16.61 15.69 -8.93
N SER A 484 -16.67 14.63 -9.75
CA SER A 484 -17.02 13.30 -9.28
C SER A 484 -16.01 12.75 -8.25
N LYS A 485 -14.72 12.97 -8.51
CA LYS A 485 -13.62 12.60 -7.62
C LYS A 485 -13.67 13.38 -6.31
N ALA A 486 -13.85 14.69 -6.36
CA ALA A 486 -13.92 15.54 -5.16
C ALA A 486 -15.09 15.14 -4.25
N MET A 487 -16.26 14.88 -4.83
CA MET A 487 -17.44 14.42 -4.10
C MET A 487 -17.25 13.04 -3.47
N SER A 488 -16.71 12.08 -4.23
CA SER A 488 -16.44 10.74 -3.71
C SER A 488 -15.45 10.75 -2.55
N ASN A 489 -14.35 11.51 -2.66
CA ASN A 489 -13.38 11.67 -1.57
C ASN A 489 -14.04 12.28 -0.32
N SER A 490 -14.84 13.33 -0.50
CA SER A 490 -15.53 14.01 0.61
C SER A 490 -16.56 13.11 1.30
N LEU A 491 -17.20 12.19 0.55
CA LEU A 491 -18.11 11.18 1.09
C LEU A 491 -17.35 10.07 1.82
N LYS A 492 -16.18 9.67 1.30
CA LYS A 492 -15.29 8.68 1.93
C LYS A 492 -14.80 9.15 3.30
N ASP A 493 -14.45 10.43 3.44
CA ASP A 493 -14.07 11.04 4.72
C ASP A 493 -15.20 11.01 5.77
N ARG A 494 -16.46 10.86 5.30
CA ARG A 494 -17.65 10.68 6.14
C ARG A 494 -18.05 9.21 6.32
N GLY A 495 -17.23 8.27 5.85
CA GLY A 495 -17.43 6.82 5.97
C GLY A 495 -18.21 6.18 4.82
N PHE A 496 -18.51 6.91 3.74
CA PHE A 496 -19.24 6.39 2.59
C PHE A 496 -18.30 6.06 1.43
N SER A 497 -18.18 4.77 1.10
CA SER A 497 -17.38 4.34 -0.05
C SER A 497 -18.23 4.32 -1.32
N ILE A 498 -18.19 5.40 -2.09
CA ILE A 498 -18.88 5.52 -3.38
C ILE A 498 -17.84 5.61 -4.50
N GLU A 499 -17.85 4.65 -5.42
CA GLU A 499 -17.00 4.71 -6.61
C GLU A 499 -17.46 5.82 -7.56
N TYR A 500 -16.50 6.54 -8.14
CA TYR A 500 -16.75 7.54 -9.18
C TYR A 500 -16.27 7.04 -10.54
N PRO A 501 -16.86 7.49 -11.67
CA PRO A 501 -16.51 6.97 -12.98
C PRO A 501 -15.06 7.33 -13.37
N PRO A 502 -14.34 6.44 -14.06
CA PRO A 502 -12.99 6.72 -14.52
C PRO A 502 -13.01 7.76 -15.67
N LEU A 503 -11.89 8.47 -15.88
CA LEU A 503 -11.81 9.60 -16.79
C LEU A 503 -12.20 9.23 -18.24
N GLU A 504 -11.85 8.02 -18.68
CA GLU A 504 -12.14 7.50 -20.02
C GLU A 504 -13.65 7.42 -20.28
N SER A 505 -14.45 7.20 -19.24
CA SER A 505 -15.91 7.13 -19.37
C SER A 505 -16.52 8.48 -19.74
N PHE A 506 -15.89 9.58 -19.34
CA PHE A 506 -16.40 10.93 -19.61
C PHE A 506 -16.07 11.44 -21.02
N GLN A 507 -15.17 10.79 -21.78
CA GLN A 507 -14.70 11.33 -23.07
C GLN A 507 -15.79 11.50 -24.14
N LYS A 508 -16.82 10.64 -24.16
CA LYS A 508 -17.87 10.68 -25.20
C LYS A 508 -19.05 11.55 -24.82
N ASN A 509 -19.58 11.38 -23.61
CA ASN A 509 -20.80 12.06 -23.14
C ASN A 509 -20.63 12.51 -21.67
N PRO A 510 -19.78 13.51 -21.39
CA PRO A 510 -19.41 13.89 -20.03
C PRO A 510 -20.61 14.13 -19.11
N PHE A 511 -21.55 14.93 -19.58
CA PHE A 511 -22.71 15.38 -18.80
C PHE A 511 -23.75 14.29 -18.55
N ILE A 512 -23.95 13.38 -19.51
CA ILE A 512 -24.85 12.23 -19.34
C ILE A 512 -24.28 11.27 -18.30
N ILE A 513 -22.97 11.00 -18.35
CA ILE A 513 -22.30 10.14 -17.38
C ILE A 513 -22.36 10.75 -15.99
N LEU A 514 -22.12 12.07 -15.86
CA LEU A 514 -22.24 12.79 -14.60
C LEU A 514 -23.67 12.71 -14.04
N GLY A 515 -24.69 12.96 -14.87
CA GLY A 515 -26.10 12.86 -14.47
C GLY A 515 -26.48 11.47 -13.99
N ASN A 516 -26.13 10.43 -14.73
CA ASN A 516 -26.38 9.03 -14.34
C ASN A 516 -25.66 8.65 -13.04
N TRP A 517 -24.49 9.24 -12.79
CA TRP A 517 -23.76 9.03 -11.54
C TRP A 517 -24.45 9.76 -10.39
N PHE A 518 -24.89 11.01 -10.57
CA PHE A 518 -25.68 11.74 -9.58
C PHE A 518 -26.95 10.98 -9.19
N ASP A 519 -27.69 10.39 -10.14
CA ASP A 519 -28.88 9.58 -9.86
C ASP A 519 -28.60 8.42 -8.87
N LYS A 520 -27.41 7.83 -8.94
CA LYS A 520 -26.99 6.75 -8.02
C LYS A 520 -26.69 7.29 -6.63
N ILE A 521 -25.99 8.42 -6.55
CA ILE A 521 -25.59 9.03 -5.28
C ILE A 521 -26.81 9.59 -4.55
N GLU A 522 -27.76 10.19 -5.26
CA GLU A 522 -28.96 10.78 -4.66
C GLU A 522 -29.74 9.76 -3.82
N LYS A 523 -29.83 8.49 -4.25
CA LYS A 523 -30.43 7.41 -3.45
C LYS A 523 -29.74 7.20 -2.10
N THR A 524 -28.41 7.33 -2.09
CA THR A 524 -27.60 7.20 -0.87
C THR A 524 -27.77 8.43 0.01
N LEU A 525 -27.74 9.63 -0.59
CA LEU A 525 -27.93 10.89 0.14
C LEU A 525 -29.33 11.00 0.76
N GLU A 526 -30.35 10.51 0.06
CA GLU A 526 -31.72 10.42 0.55
C GLU A 526 -31.82 9.52 1.78
N THR A 527 -31.31 8.29 1.68
CA THR A 527 -31.35 7.30 2.77
C THR A 527 -30.65 7.82 4.03
N GLU A 528 -29.51 8.51 3.83
CA GLU A 528 -28.66 8.99 4.92
C GLU A 528 -28.96 10.43 5.35
N ASN A 529 -30.00 11.06 4.75
CA ASN A 529 -30.37 12.45 4.92
C ASN A 529 -29.16 13.40 4.86
N LYS A 530 -28.37 13.30 3.79
CA LYS A 530 -27.18 14.11 3.53
C LYS A 530 -27.42 15.12 2.41
N LEU A 531 -26.68 16.21 2.46
CA LEU A 531 -26.63 17.23 1.39
C LEU A 531 -25.18 17.45 0.98
N ILE A 532 -24.91 17.46 -0.32
CA ILE A 532 -23.60 17.78 -0.88
C ILE A 532 -23.54 19.25 -1.22
N LEU A 533 -22.52 19.94 -0.71
CA LEU A 533 -22.18 21.31 -1.08
C LEU A 533 -21.01 21.28 -2.06
N ILE A 534 -21.28 21.53 -3.33
CA ILE A 534 -20.29 21.62 -4.41
C ILE A 534 -19.67 23.02 -4.35
N ALA A 535 -18.47 23.12 -3.78
CA ALA A 535 -17.76 24.38 -3.57
C ALA A 535 -16.72 24.60 -4.70
N LEU A 536 -17.05 25.48 -5.64
CA LEU A 536 -16.17 25.90 -6.75
C LEU A 536 -15.35 27.12 -6.30
N ASP A 537 -14.04 26.97 -6.17
CA ASP A 537 -13.12 28.06 -5.84
C ASP A 537 -12.53 28.71 -7.09
N GLU A 538 -12.41 30.03 -7.07
CA GLU A 538 -11.87 30.88 -8.15
C GLU A 538 -12.56 30.64 -9.51
N TYR A 539 -13.87 30.87 -9.55
CA TYR A 539 -14.72 30.63 -10.72
C TYR A 539 -14.30 31.43 -11.97
N GLU A 540 -13.59 32.54 -11.80
CA GLU A 540 -13.10 33.36 -12.92
C GLU A 540 -12.21 32.53 -13.87
N ARG A 541 -11.56 31.47 -13.38
CA ARG A 541 -10.76 30.56 -14.21
C ARG A 541 -11.59 29.70 -15.14
N LEU A 542 -12.83 29.38 -14.75
CA LEU A 542 -13.76 28.71 -15.66
C LEU A 542 -14.17 29.64 -16.78
N GLU A 543 -14.46 30.91 -16.48
CA GLU A 543 -14.77 31.92 -17.49
C GLU A 543 -13.60 32.12 -18.47
N GLU A 544 -12.36 32.28 -17.96
CA GLU A 544 -11.18 32.42 -18.81
C GLU A 544 -11.03 31.23 -19.78
N SER A 545 -11.31 30.01 -19.34
CA SER A 545 -11.26 28.81 -20.19
C SER A 545 -12.43 28.71 -21.17
N ILE A 546 -13.61 29.22 -20.82
CA ILE A 546 -14.75 29.32 -21.75
C ILE A 546 -14.45 30.34 -22.86
N LEU A 547 -13.89 31.50 -22.51
CA LEU A 547 -13.51 32.54 -23.47
C LEU A 547 -12.35 32.12 -24.39
N LYS A 548 -11.50 31.19 -23.94
CA LYS A 548 -10.41 30.59 -24.74
C LYS A 548 -10.84 29.39 -25.58
N GLU A 549 -12.12 29.01 -25.52
CA GLU A 549 -12.69 27.83 -26.21
C GLU A 549 -12.13 26.46 -25.74
N ASP A 550 -11.40 26.41 -24.62
CA ASP A 550 -11.00 25.15 -23.97
C ASP A 550 -12.22 24.44 -23.35
N LEU A 551 -13.12 25.26 -22.79
CA LEU A 551 -14.44 24.87 -22.30
C LEU A 551 -15.49 25.62 -23.12
N SER A 552 -16.74 25.17 -22.99
CA SER A 552 -17.87 25.79 -23.66
C SER A 552 -18.95 26.16 -22.64
N ILE A 553 -19.89 26.99 -23.06
CA ILE A 553 -20.94 27.56 -22.19
C ILE A 553 -21.83 26.48 -21.55
N GLU A 554 -21.88 25.28 -22.15
CA GLU A 554 -22.61 24.12 -21.65
C GLU A 554 -22.23 23.74 -20.21
N ILE A 555 -21.03 24.07 -19.73
CA ILE A 555 -20.65 23.88 -18.33
C ILE A 555 -21.55 24.69 -17.40
N LEU A 556 -21.86 25.93 -17.77
CA LEU A 556 -22.77 26.79 -17.00
C LEU A 556 -24.21 26.29 -17.08
N ASP A 557 -24.63 25.76 -18.24
CA ASP A 557 -25.92 25.10 -18.39
C ASP A 557 -26.04 23.87 -17.46
N GLN A 558 -24.96 23.11 -17.30
CA GLN A 558 -24.95 21.97 -16.38
C GLN A 558 -25.00 22.40 -14.91
N LEU A 559 -24.27 23.44 -14.51
CA LEU A 559 -24.38 23.99 -13.16
C LEU A 559 -25.81 24.46 -12.89
N ARG A 560 -26.42 25.15 -13.85
CA ARG A 560 -27.83 25.57 -13.76
C ARG A 560 -28.79 24.39 -13.63
N ASN A 561 -28.59 23.33 -14.42
CA ASN A 561 -29.39 22.11 -14.34
C ASN A 561 -29.29 21.44 -12.96
N ILE A 562 -28.09 21.39 -12.37
CA ILE A 562 -27.88 20.88 -11.00
C ILE A 562 -28.67 21.73 -10.01
N ILE A 563 -28.54 23.05 -10.08
CA ILE A 563 -29.22 24.00 -9.18
C ILE A 563 -30.75 23.86 -9.26
N GLN A 564 -31.30 23.68 -10.46
CA GLN A 564 -32.75 23.69 -10.67
C GLN A 564 -33.44 22.35 -10.40
N HIS A 565 -32.78 21.23 -10.68
CA HIS A 565 -33.44 19.93 -10.73
C HIS A 565 -32.95 18.92 -9.67
N ARG A 566 -31.81 19.18 -9.01
CA ARG A 566 -31.19 18.21 -8.11
C ARG A 566 -31.37 18.58 -6.64
N ASN A 567 -32.15 17.78 -5.92
CA ASN A 567 -32.53 18.10 -4.55
C ASN A 567 -31.40 17.92 -3.54
N TYR A 568 -30.40 17.08 -3.78
CA TYR A 568 -29.39 16.77 -2.77
C TYR A 568 -28.07 17.52 -2.92
N PHE A 569 -28.01 18.48 -3.84
CA PHE A 569 -26.81 19.26 -4.15
C PHE A 569 -27.08 20.75 -3.97
N VAL A 570 -26.11 21.45 -3.40
CA VAL A 570 -26.08 22.90 -3.30
C VAL A 570 -24.79 23.37 -3.93
N VAL A 571 -24.85 24.41 -4.76
CA VAL A 571 -23.66 24.97 -5.42
C VAL A 571 -23.22 26.21 -4.64
N LEU A 572 -21.95 26.25 -4.25
CA LEU A 572 -21.28 27.39 -3.66
C LEU A 572 -20.15 27.82 -4.59
N ILE A 573 -20.22 29.02 -5.12
CA ILE A 573 -19.24 29.57 -6.05
C ILE A 573 -18.48 30.69 -5.34
N THR A 574 -17.17 30.72 -5.50
CA THR A 574 -16.35 31.76 -4.87
C THR A 574 -15.37 32.39 -5.83
N GLY A 575 -15.15 33.70 -5.66
CA GLY A 575 -14.26 34.48 -6.51
C GLY A 575 -13.90 35.84 -5.93
N SER A 576 -12.99 36.50 -6.62
CA SER A 576 -12.45 37.82 -6.32
C SER A 576 -13.25 38.98 -6.90
N LYS A 577 -13.95 38.73 -8.00
CA LYS A 577 -14.78 39.68 -8.73
C LYS A 577 -16.26 39.55 -8.36
N GLU A 578 -17.00 40.63 -8.52
CA GLU A 578 -18.47 40.58 -8.48
C GLU A 578 -19.00 40.01 -9.81
N LEU A 579 -20.19 39.39 -9.82
CA LEU A 579 -20.77 38.83 -11.06
C LEU A 579 -20.97 39.88 -12.17
N SER A 580 -21.14 41.16 -11.80
CA SER A 580 -21.25 42.28 -12.74
C SER A 580 -19.92 42.74 -13.34
N GLU A 581 -18.79 42.28 -12.80
CA GLU A 581 -17.43 42.63 -13.28
C GLU A 581 -16.91 41.63 -14.33
N LEU A 582 -17.75 40.68 -14.76
CA LEU A 582 -17.41 39.59 -15.68
C LEU A 582 -17.88 39.88 -17.11
N GLU A 583 -17.28 39.20 -18.08
CA GLU A 583 -17.62 39.36 -19.50
C GLU A 583 -18.83 38.50 -19.87
N LEU A 584 -18.90 37.29 -19.32
CA LEU A 584 -20.06 36.41 -19.45
C LEU A 584 -21.17 36.85 -18.49
N ASN A 585 -22.43 36.73 -18.94
CA ASN A 585 -23.58 37.04 -18.09
C ASN A 585 -23.89 35.90 -17.11
N TRP A 586 -23.01 35.69 -16.12
CA TRP A 586 -23.19 34.70 -15.06
C TRP A 586 -24.51 34.87 -14.28
N SER A 587 -25.07 36.09 -14.28
CA SER A 587 -26.34 36.36 -13.61
C SER A 587 -27.52 35.60 -14.21
N ASP A 588 -27.49 35.27 -15.51
CA ASP A 588 -28.53 34.46 -16.18
C ASP A 588 -28.52 32.99 -15.75
N TYR A 589 -27.36 32.50 -15.30
CA TYR A 589 -27.16 31.12 -14.84
C TYR A 589 -27.34 30.99 -13.32
N LEU A 590 -27.13 32.09 -12.60
CA LEU A 590 -27.10 32.18 -11.14
C LEU A 590 -28.20 33.13 -10.60
N ILE A 591 -29.38 33.17 -11.24
CA ILE A 591 -30.47 34.10 -10.91
C ILE A 591 -30.90 34.01 -9.42
N SER A 592 -30.85 32.81 -8.84
CA SER A 592 -31.20 32.56 -7.43
C SER A 592 -30.01 32.63 -6.47
N ALA A 593 -28.85 33.12 -6.92
CA ALA A 593 -27.65 33.13 -6.09
C ALA A 593 -27.76 34.15 -4.95
N LYS A 594 -27.60 33.66 -3.73
CA LYS A 594 -27.48 34.48 -2.54
C LYS A 594 -26.04 34.91 -2.35
N THR A 595 -25.81 36.21 -2.43
CA THR A 595 -24.49 36.81 -2.30
C THR A 595 -24.05 36.93 -0.85
N LEU A 596 -22.84 36.44 -0.56
CA LEU A 596 -22.13 36.51 0.72
C LEU A 596 -20.83 37.28 0.50
N LYS A 597 -20.66 38.43 1.15
CA LYS A 597 -19.45 39.25 1.02
C LYS A 597 -18.45 38.92 2.12
N LEU A 598 -17.23 38.52 1.74
CA LEU A 598 -16.12 38.29 2.67
C LEU A 598 -15.19 39.52 2.70
N GLY A 599 -15.23 40.27 3.80
CA GLY A 599 -14.37 41.44 4.03
C GLY A 599 -13.13 41.14 4.88
N TYR A 600 -12.56 42.15 5.53
CA TYR A 600 -11.46 41.99 6.50
C TYR A 600 -11.96 41.40 7.82
N LEU A 601 -11.05 41.05 8.74
CA LEU A 601 -11.43 40.56 10.07
C LEU A 601 -11.97 41.69 10.94
N SER A 602 -12.74 41.34 11.98
CA SER A 602 -13.02 42.28 13.06
C SER A 602 -11.73 42.58 13.85
N LYS A 603 -11.70 43.68 14.60
CA LYS A 603 -10.52 44.02 15.42
C LYS A 603 -10.28 42.95 16.50
N GLU A 604 -11.35 42.38 17.01
CA GLU A 604 -11.36 41.31 18.02
C GLU A 604 -10.82 40.00 17.42
N ASP A 605 -11.28 39.60 16.23
CA ASP A 605 -10.78 38.41 15.54
C ASP A 605 -9.31 38.57 15.13
N ALA A 606 -8.92 39.75 14.65
CA ALA A 606 -7.53 40.05 14.33
C ALA A 606 -6.65 40.00 15.58
N ARG A 607 -7.13 40.51 16.72
CA ARG A 607 -6.41 40.44 18.01
C ARG A 607 -6.17 38.99 18.43
N ILE A 608 -7.20 38.14 18.38
CA ILE A 608 -7.07 36.71 18.70
C ILE A 608 -6.04 36.03 17.77
N LEU A 609 -6.08 36.32 16.47
CA LEU A 609 -5.12 35.78 15.52
C LEU A 609 -3.68 36.22 15.86
N ILE A 610 -3.48 37.47 16.27
CA ILE A 610 -2.18 38.01 16.65
C ILE A 610 -1.69 37.39 17.97
N THR A 611 -2.50 37.42 19.03
CA THR A 611 -2.02 37.09 20.38
C THR A 611 -2.09 35.60 20.71
N ASN A 612 -2.96 34.86 20.04
CA ASN A 612 -3.24 33.46 20.38
C ASN A 612 -3.47 32.57 19.13
N PRO A 613 -2.46 32.45 18.24
CA PRO A 613 -2.54 31.63 17.04
C PRO A 613 -2.45 30.11 17.31
N ILE A 614 -1.84 29.70 18.43
CA ILE A 614 -1.68 28.30 18.88
C ILE A 614 -1.77 28.24 20.41
N ASP A 615 -2.10 27.08 20.98
CA ASP A 615 -2.34 26.92 22.43
C ASP A 615 -1.16 27.35 23.32
N ASP A 616 0.07 27.06 22.91
CA ASP A 616 1.30 27.33 23.67
C ASP A 616 2.17 28.44 23.03
N PHE A 617 1.53 29.52 22.55
CA PHE A 617 2.25 30.61 21.89
C PHE A 617 3.07 31.44 22.90
N SER A 618 4.39 31.54 22.68
CA SER A 618 5.34 32.05 23.66
C SER A 618 5.78 33.51 23.49
N LEU A 619 5.24 34.21 22.49
CA LEU A 619 5.55 35.63 22.25
C LEU A 619 4.72 36.55 23.16
N ASN A 620 5.39 37.41 23.90
CA ASN A 620 4.76 38.47 24.68
C ASN A 620 4.74 39.79 23.90
N TYR A 621 3.75 40.62 24.17
CA TYR A 621 3.62 41.96 23.59
C TYR A 621 3.69 43.00 24.70
N GLU A 622 4.48 44.06 24.48
CA GLU A 622 4.54 45.20 25.40
C GLU A 622 3.14 45.82 25.58
N GLY A 623 2.73 46.01 26.83
CA GLY A 623 1.37 46.44 27.18
C GLY A 623 0.30 45.33 27.13
N GLY A 624 0.69 44.08 26.87
CA GLY A 624 -0.19 42.91 26.83
C GLY A 624 -1.05 42.81 25.57
N GLU A 625 -2.04 41.91 25.59
CA GLU A 625 -2.88 41.61 24.43
C GLU A 625 -3.70 42.79 23.90
N ASN A 626 -4.01 43.75 24.78
CA ASN A 626 -4.73 44.99 24.47
C ASN A 626 -3.80 46.22 24.37
N GLY A 627 -2.49 46.00 24.39
CA GLY A 627 -1.46 47.03 24.37
C GLY A 627 -1.32 47.74 23.02
N GLU A 628 -0.50 48.79 23.02
CA GLU A 628 -0.26 49.64 21.84
C GLU A 628 0.39 48.87 20.69
N VAL A 629 1.25 47.89 20.98
CA VAL A 629 1.92 47.06 19.97
C VAL A 629 0.92 46.28 19.12
N VAL A 630 -0.04 45.59 19.76
CA VAL A 630 -1.06 44.81 19.05
C VAL A 630 -2.02 45.75 18.29
N ASN A 631 -2.38 46.88 18.88
CA ASN A 631 -3.21 47.89 18.20
C ASN A 631 -2.50 48.46 16.97
N LYS A 632 -1.18 48.68 17.04
CA LYS A 632 -0.38 49.13 15.90
C LYS A 632 -0.39 48.12 14.75
N ILE A 633 -0.24 46.82 15.05
CA ILE A 633 -0.37 45.75 14.05
C ILE A 633 -1.76 45.80 13.39
N ILE A 634 -2.81 45.89 14.20
CA ILE A 634 -4.20 45.98 13.73
C ILE A 634 -4.42 47.19 12.82
N ASP A 635 -3.92 48.36 13.21
CA ASP A 635 -4.14 49.61 12.48
C ASP A 635 -3.33 49.67 11.17
N VAL A 636 -2.10 49.16 11.17
CA VAL A 636 -1.22 49.17 9.99
C VAL A 636 -1.67 48.17 8.92
N THR A 637 -2.20 47.02 9.35
CA THR A 637 -2.71 45.95 8.47
C THR A 637 -4.20 46.10 8.15
N SER A 638 -4.90 46.93 8.90
CA SER A 638 -6.35 47.15 8.83
C SER A 638 -7.17 45.86 8.93
N CYS A 639 -6.69 44.92 9.76
CA CYS A 639 -7.29 43.60 9.95
C CYS A 639 -7.38 42.74 8.67
N GLN A 640 -6.60 43.06 7.63
CA GLN A 640 -6.54 42.24 6.41
C GLN A 640 -5.81 40.92 6.76
N PRO A 641 -6.44 39.74 6.59
CA PRO A 641 -5.90 38.48 7.12
C PRO A 641 -4.48 38.13 6.67
N TYR A 642 -4.16 38.35 5.41
CA TYR A 642 -2.85 38.03 4.83
C TYR A 642 -1.75 38.96 5.35
N LEU A 643 -2.03 40.26 5.48
CA LEU A 643 -1.09 41.24 5.99
C LEU A 643 -0.88 41.10 7.50
N VAL A 644 -1.94 40.77 8.26
CA VAL A 644 -1.82 40.42 9.69
C VAL A 644 -0.86 39.24 9.85
N GLN A 645 -1.07 38.16 9.10
CA GLN A 645 -0.20 36.99 9.18
C GLN A 645 1.22 37.27 8.65
N ALA A 646 1.38 38.03 7.57
CA ALA A 646 2.70 38.39 7.05
C ALA A 646 3.51 39.22 8.05
N LEU A 647 2.87 40.23 8.68
CA LEU A 647 3.53 41.06 9.67
C LEU A 647 3.90 40.28 10.94
N CYS A 648 3.01 39.43 11.44
CA CYS A 648 3.32 38.61 12.60
C CYS A 648 4.39 37.55 12.29
N PHE A 649 4.40 37.00 11.08
CA PHE A 649 5.44 36.08 10.63
C PHE A 649 6.83 36.74 10.65
N GLU A 650 6.96 37.93 10.06
CA GLU A 650 8.23 38.65 10.03
C GLU A 650 8.64 39.14 11.42
N LEU A 651 7.68 39.51 12.27
CA LEU A 651 7.93 39.91 13.65
C LEU A 651 8.52 38.75 14.47
N VAL A 652 7.94 37.55 14.39
CA VAL A 652 8.47 36.37 15.09
C VAL A 652 9.88 36.04 14.61
N ASN A 653 10.10 36.07 13.29
CA ASN A 653 11.44 35.81 12.73
C ASN A 653 12.46 36.87 13.19
N TYR A 654 12.07 38.14 13.21
CA TYR A 654 12.93 39.22 13.70
C TYR A 654 13.26 39.06 15.19
N LEU A 655 12.29 38.74 16.02
CA LEU A 655 12.51 38.54 17.45
C LEU A 655 13.39 37.32 17.75
N ASN A 656 13.23 36.25 16.98
CA ASN A 656 14.12 35.09 17.06
C ASN A 656 15.57 35.42 16.70
N THR A 657 15.83 36.28 15.70
CA THR A 657 17.20 36.71 15.41
C THR A 657 17.79 37.63 16.48
N GLN A 658 16.94 38.34 17.23
CA GLN A 658 17.36 39.15 18.38
C GLN A 658 17.42 38.37 19.70
N HIS A 659 17.06 37.08 19.70
CA HIS A 659 16.92 36.25 20.90
C HIS A 659 16.03 36.89 21.99
N ARG A 660 14.90 37.47 21.57
CA ARG A 660 13.92 38.15 22.46
C ARG A 660 12.53 37.52 22.34
N LYS A 661 11.81 37.42 23.45
CA LYS A 661 10.40 36.92 23.52
C LYS A 661 9.37 38.02 23.78
N GLU A 662 9.75 39.29 23.69
CA GLU A 662 8.86 40.43 23.93
C GLU A 662 8.94 41.42 22.75
N ALA A 663 7.81 41.61 22.08
CA ALA A 663 7.63 42.56 20.99
C ALA A 663 7.39 43.98 21.53
N ARG A 664 8.16 44.95 21.03
CA ARG A 664 8.06 46.39 21.32
C ARG A 664 7.68 47.17 20.07
N MET A 665 7.34 48.45 20.24
CA MET A 665 6.96 49.32 19.12
C MET A 665 8.03 49.40 18.02
N ASP A 666 9.31 49.52 18.37
CA ASP A 666 10.41 49.59 17.40
C ASP A 666 10.57 48.30 16.57
N ASP A 667 10.23 47.15 17.16
CA ASP A 667 10.32 45.85 16.47
C ASP A 667 9.24 45.75 15.36
N ILE A 668 8.10 46.45 15.52
CA ILE A 668 7.04 46.49 14.51
C ILE A 668 7.52 47.24 13.26
N ASP A 669 8.22 48.36 13.42
CA ASP A 669 8.75 49.11 12.27
C ASP A 669 9.80 48.30 11.51
N ALA A 670 10.66 47.56 12.21
CA ALA A 670 11.60 46.63 11.58
C ALA A 670 10.89 45.49 10.84
N ALA A 671 9.81 44.94 11.41
CA ALA A 671 9.00 43.92 10.75
C ALA A 671 8.24 44.47 9.53
N ILE A 672 7.73 45.71 9.58
CA ILE A 672 7.08 46.39 8.46
C ILE A 672 8.03 46.47 7.27
N GLU A 673 9.28 46.91 7.47
CA GLU A 673 10.26 47.00 6.38
C GLU A 673 10.49 45.65 5.69
N LYS A 674 10.51 44.56 6.47
CA LYS A 674 10.62 43.21 5.91
C LYS A 674 9.36 42.81 5.14
N VAL A 675 8.16 43.08 5.65
CA VAL A 675 6.89 42.78 4.97
C VAL A 675 6.77 43.50 3.63
N LEU A 676 7.22 44.76 3.55
CA LEU A 676 7.20 45.51 2.29
C LEU A 676 8.00 44.80 1.17
N THR A 677 9.00 44.00 1.55
CA THR A 677 9.79 43.17 0.64
C THR A 677 9.21 41.74 0.52
N SER A 678 8.89 41.06 1.62
CA SER A 678 8.43 39.66 1.58
C SER A 678 7.01 39.51 1.00
N ALA A 679 6.17 40.53 1.09
CA ALA A 679 4.85 40.59 0.48
C ALA A 679 4.81 41.48 -0.78
N GLU A 680 5.95 41.78 -1.40
CA GLU A 680 6.03 42.67 -2.58
C GLU A 680 5.07 42.25 -3.71
N THR A 681 4.97 40.95 -4.00
CA THR A 681 4.07 40.43 -5.03
C THR A 681 2.60 40.78 -4.77
N TYR A 682 2.18 40.85 -3.50
CA TYR A 682 0.81 41.25 -3.15
C TYR A 682 0.56 42.72 -3.47
N PHE A 683 1.46 43.61 -3.05
CA PHE A 683 1.33 45.05 -3.32
C PHE A 683 1.45 45.37 -4.80
N TYR A 684 2.40 44.74 -5.49
CA TYR A 684 2.59 44.88 -6.94
C TYR A 684 1.34 44.47 -7.72
N TYR A 685 0.68 43.38 -7.31
CA TYR A 685 -0.57 42.94 -7.94
C TYR A 685 -1.69 43.97 -7.77
N ILE A 686 -1.92 44.48 -6.57
CA ILE A 686 -2.94 45.53 -6.35
C ILE A 686 -2.60 46.76 -7.18
N TRP A 687 -1.36 47.22 -7.15
CA TRP A 687 -0.93 48.41 -7.88
C TRP A 687 -1.09 48.27 -9.39
N ASN A 688 -0.71 47.15 -9.99
CA ASN A 688 -0.67 47.02 -11.45
C ASN A 688 -1.91 46.36 -12.05
N SER A 689 -2.57 45.46 -11.33
CA SER A 689 -3.70 44.71 -11.84
C SER A 689 -5.04 45.25 -11.36
N GLU A 690 -5.11 45.89 -10.19
CA GLU A 690 -6.37 46.41 -9.65
C GLU A 690 -6.53 47.94 -9.82
N CYS A 691 -5.44 48.71 -9.86
CA CYS A 691 -5.51 50.17 -10.05
C CYS A 691 -5.37 50.56 -11.53
N SER A 692 -6.31 51.38 -12.03
CA SER A 692 -6.15 52.06 -13.33
C SER A 692 -5.06 53.14 -13.26
N GLU A 693 -4.55 53.61 -14.39
CA GLU A 693 -3.57 54.72 -14.41
C GLU A 693 -4.11 55.99 -13.73
N LYS A 694 -5.40 56.28 -13.88
CA LYS A 694 -6.07 57.37 -13.16
C LYS A 694 -6.16 57.10 -11.65
N GLY A 695 -6.48 55.85 -11.27
CA GLY A 695 -6.50 55.42 -9.88
C GLY A 695 -5.13 55.58 -9.21
N LYS A 696 -4.05 55.21 -9.90
CA LYS A 696 -2.67 55.40 -9.43
C LYS A 696 -2.35 56.89 -9.19
N GLU A 697 -2.75 57.77 -10.09
CA GLU A 697 -2.58 59.22 -9.93
C GLU A 697 -3.36 59.78 -8.72
N LEU A 698 -4.59 59.31 -8.50
CA LEU A 698 -5.37 59.66 -7.32
C LEU A 698 -4.70 59.18 -6.02
N LEU A 699 -4.15 57.96 -5.99
CA LEU A 699 -3.43 57.45 -4.83
C LEU A 699 -2.14 58.25 -4.56
N LYS A 700 -1.40 58.67 -5.61
CA LYS A 700 -0.23 59.55 -5.48
C LYS A 700 -0.59 60.93 -4.89
N ARG A 701 -1.72 61.50 -5.30
CA ARG A 701 -2.26 62.73 -4.70
C ARG A 701 -2.60 62.55 -3.23
N LEU A 702 -3.17 61.40 -2.87
CA LEU A 702 -3.52 61.07 -1.50
C LEU A 702 -2.28 60.97 -0.59
N ILE A 703 -1.17 60.40 -1.11
CA ILE A 703 0.13 60.38 -0.40
C ILE A 703 0.65 61.81 -0.19
N SER A 704 0.45 62.69 -1.17
CA SER A 704 0.82 64.10 -1.09
C SER A 704 -0.14 64.95 -0.23
N ASN A 705 -1.07 64.33 0.49
CA ASN A 705 -2.13 64.98 1.29
C ASN A 705 -3.01 65.97 0.49
N LEU A 706 -3.17 65.74 -0.82
CA LEU A 706 -4.06 66.53 -1.66
C LEU A 706 -5.46 65.92 -1.68
N PRO A 707 -6.54 66.72 -1.65
CA PRO A 707 -7.91 66.21 -1.66
C PRO A 707 -8.22 65.51 -2.99
N LEU A 708 -8.90 64.36 -2.92
CA LEU A 708 -9.39 63.65 -4.10
C LEU A 708 -10.53 64.46 -4.74
N LYS A 709 -10.32 64.96 -5.96
CA LYS A 709 -11.34 65.67 -6.76
C LYS A 709 -11.29 65.22 -8.22
N GLY A 710 -12.47 65.06 -8.83
CA GLY A 710 -12.63 65.07 -10.29
C GLY A 710 -12.88 63.72 -10.99
N ASP A 711 -12.93 62.59 -10.29
CA ASP A 711 -13.26 61.30 -10.91
C ASP A 711 -14.00 60.37 -9.91
N GLU A 712 -15.29 60.65 -9.66
CA GLU A 712 -16.11 59.92 -8.68
C GLU A 712 -16.22 58.42 -9.01
N GLU A 713 -16.20 58.06 -10.29
CA GLU A 713 -16.25 56.67 -10.72
C GLU A 713 -14.99 55.89 -10.26
N GLU A 714 -13.81 56.48 -10.44
CA GLU A 714 -12.54 55.89 -9.99
C GLU A 714 -12.42 55.91 -8.45
N ILE A 715 -12.86 56.97 -7.78
CA ILE A 715 -12.91 57.00 -6.31
C ILE A 715 -13.82 55.88 -5.78
N ASN A 716 -15.00 55.69 -6.39
CA ASN A 716 -15.91 54.59 -6.04
C ASN A 716 -15.33 53.22 -6.39
N SER A 717 -14.56 53.09 -7.48
CA SER A 717 -13.77 51.90 -7.82
C SER A 717 -12.77 51.55 -6.73
N LEU A 718 -11.92 52.50 -6.31
CA LEU A 718 -10.91 52.31 -5.26
C LEU A 718 -11.54 51.98 -3.89
N ARG A 719 -12.69 52.58 -3.57
CA ARG A 719 -13.47 52.25 -2.35
C ARG A 719 -14.04 50.83 -2.40
N ARG A 720 -14.64 50.44 -3.53
CA ARG A 720 -15.17 49.07 -3.74
C ARG A 720 -14.08 48.01 -3.68
N LYS A 721 -12.85 48.37 -4.05
CA LYS A 721 -11.64 47.53 -3.93
C LYS A 721 -11.01 47.55 -2.54
N GLU A 722 -11.59 48.30 -1.60
CA GLU A 722 -11.10 48.44 -0.23
C GLU A 722 -9.68 49.02 -0.11
N ILE A 723 -9.22 49.78 -1.11
CA ILE A 723 -7.90 50.43 -1.11
C ILE A 723 -7.96 51.73 -0.29
N ILE A 724 -9.06 52.47 -0.44
CA ILE A 724 -9.32 53.71 0.30
C ILE A 724 -10.63 53.59 1.08
N GLU A 725 -10.73 54.35 2.16
CA GLU A 725 -11.95 54.51 2.95
C GLU A 725 -12.29 55.99 3.13
N ASN A 726 -13.57 56.27 3.38
CA ASN A 726 -14.04 57.60 3.71
C ASN A 726 -14.25 57.67 5.22
N VAL A 727 -13.58 58.62 5.87
CA VAL A 727 -13.72 58.87 7.31
C VAL A 727 -14.04 60.35 7.48
N ASN A 728 -15.22 60.65 8.01
CA ASN A 728 -15.69 62.01 8.27
C ASN A 728 -15.70 62.95 7.05
N GLY A 729 -15.88 62.42 5.83
CA GLY A 729 -15.89 63.19 4.59
C GLY A 729 -14.55 63.23 3.86
N ASP A 730 -13.45 62.89 4.54
CA ASP A 730 -12.12 62.80 3.94
C ASP A 730 -11.78 61.36 3.53
N PHE A 731 -11.03 61.23 2.43
CA PHE A 731 -10.53 59.93 1.99
C PHE A 731 -9.14 59.67 2.57
N ARG A 732 -8.89 58.42 2.95
CA ARG A 732 -7.56 57.95 3.38
C ARG A 732 -7.32 56.53 2.88
N PHE A 733 -6.06 56.10 2.89
CA PHE A 733 -5.73 54.71 2.65
C PHE A 733 -6.39 53.85 3.72
N LYS A 734 -7.09 52.80 3.27
CA LYS A 734 -7.66 51.83 4.20
C LYS A 734 -6.56 51.01 4.84
N VAL A 735 -5.53 50.61 4.08
CA VAL A 735 -4.39 49.80 4.54
C VAL A 735 -3.12 50.66 4.53
N GLU A 736 -2.55 50.95 5.69
CA GLU A 736 -1.36 51.82 5.81
C GLU A 736 -0.11 51.19 5.17
N LEU A 737 0.02 49.85 5.19
CA LEU A 737 1.11 49.16 4.49
C LEU A 737 1.14 49.44 2.98
N MET A 738 -0.04 49.59 2.36
CA MET A 738 -0.11 49.92 0.93
C MET A 738 0.45 51.32 0.67
N LYS A 739 0.14 52.29 1.54
CA LYS A 739 0.70 53.64 1.47
C LYS A 739 2.22 53.62 1.59
N LYS A 740 2.76 52.96 2.62
CA LYS A 740 4.21 52.82 2.84
C LYS A 740 4.92 52.13 1.65
N TRP A 741 4.28 51.12 1.06
CA TRP A 741 4.83 50.45 -0.12
C TRP A 741 4.92 51.39 -1.33
N ILE A 742 3.88 52.20 -1.57
CA ILE A 742 3.89 53.18 -2.67
C ILE A 742 4.97 54.23 -2.43
N GLU A 743 5.09 54.77 -1.21
CA GLU A 743 6.13 55.76 -0.83
C GLU A 743 7.56 55.23 -1.02
N LYS A 744 7.77 53.92 -0.89
CA LYS A 744 9.08 53.27 -1.09
C LYS A 744 9.43 53.04 -2.56
N ASN A 745 8.43 52.92 -3.43
CA ASN A 745 8.60 52.47 -4.83
C ASN A 745 8.23 53.53 -5.89
N ASN A 746 7.71 54.69 -5.50
CA ASN A 746 7.40 55.84 -6.35
C ASN A 746 7.78 57.13 -5.64
#